data_AF-A0A948WPK8-F1
#
_entry.id   AF-A0A948WPK8-F1
#
_cell.length_a   1.000
_cell.length_b   1.000
_cell.length_c   1.000
_cell.angle_alpha   90.00
_cell.angle_beta   90.00
_cell.angle_gamma   90.00
#
_symmetry.space_group_name_H-M   'P 1'
#
loop_
_entity.id
_entity.type
_entity.pdbx_description
1 polymer ?
#
loop_
_entity_poly.entity_id
_entity_poly.type
_entity_poly.pdbx_seq_one_letter_code
_entity_poly.pdbx_strand_id
1 'polypeptide(L)'
;MLANPRSNRESLQAFFPRSVVLAVVCAAALFSESAFADPAQSPYAVIGSEEPLAASSRFVVVDDFNSGKFVLRQGATWRTKQPALGALDLSLDSQDARSAARGYSMKAVFNLAPREQVYFETFLDRIDVSQTQGFVFKVKAESSLSAPFLGSLRVTFIDWRHKKVSHAVVMTQAAAEGKQWDEILVPAEVFNTLDLDQLVVLRFSLLSHEAPVRGVLRIDEMAFFGGINQAFENNRDNLVGFPSRQNDDDRKQILREERDDGKFLRAIAEDTWKFFINAKDKHTHLIVDHIRTGENPLIGDYTSTTNIAMDFFAIISAMELGFISREEAKGRAGLILAALERMAKYEGFFYNFYDIKKLSIQRSYISTVDAGWLAISLVVVRQAFPDLRETATRMLDGFNFSRFLDPENNQLVVGMEVPARNFGMYHYGLLATEARAMSFYGIGKGDLPREHWWYLYRTPPESWKWQKQKPKGAFVSKEGVEYFAGYYKKKGKKFVPPWGGSLFEVLMPTLVLREREMAPRGLGLNNRTLTALHRDYALLEKKYPVWGISPCADTSGRTWQYLELGVPDLGAKGYPDRGVLTPHVSFLALDTLPQDAILNIRKWLDFPIYGEYGFYDALNVKTGIVNPQYLSLDQGMILAAICNYLRDGALQKYFHSDPIAKKAETLLTEETFFKN
;
A
#
# COMPACT_ATOMS: atom_id res chain seq x y z
N MET A 1 10.13 17.53 -57.24
CA MET A 1 9.21 18.05 -58.28
C MET A 1 7.82 18.09 -57.63
N LEU A 2 7.09 19.21 -57.53
CA LEU A 2 7.35 20.63 -57.85
C LEU A 2 6.81 21.48 -56.66
N ALA A 3 7.60 22.43 -56.13
CA ALA A 3 7.41 23.90 -56.25
C ALA A 3 6.19 24.46 -55.45
N ASN A 4 6.27 25.33 -54.41
CA ASN A 4 7.22 26.44 -54.05
C ASN A 4 7.08 27.65 -55.01
N PRO A 5 7.23 28.96 -54.64
CA PRO A 5 7.92 29.48 -53.43
C PRO A 5 7.39 30.80 -52.75
N ARG A 6 8.15 31.24 -51.72
CA ARG A 6 8.53 32.61 -51.24
C ARG A 6 7.94 33.83 -52.00
N SER A 7 7.59 34.97 -51.38
CA SER A 7 8.42 35.93 -50.59
C SER A 7 7.56 36.83 -49.67
N ASN A 8 7.97 37.46 -48.55
CA ASN A 8 9.22 38.09 -48.04
C ASN A 8 9.35 39.61 -48.37
N ARG A 9 9.86 40.40 -47.38
CA ARG A 9 9.93 41.89 -47.31
C ARG A 9 8.58 42.60 -47.03
N GLU A 10 8.48 43.77 -46.37
CA GLU A 10 9.36 44.61 -45.51
C GLU A 10 8.43 45.59 -44.73
N SER A 11 8.80 46.32 -43.67
CA SER A 11 10.06 46.55 -42.94
C SER A 11 9.77 46.46 -41.40
N LEU A 12 10.27 47.20 -40.39
CA LEU A 12 11.16 48.38 -40.19
C LEU A 12 11.77 48.28 -38.75
N GLN A 13 12.28 49.37 -38.15
CA GLN A 13 12.88 49.43 -36.80
C GLN A 13 12.47 50.71 -36.05
N ALA A 14 12.27 50.65 -34.72
CA ALA A 14 12.43 51.80 -33.81
C ALA A 14 12.55 51.41 -32.31
N PHE A 15 13.35 52.17 -31.57
CA PHE A 15 13.81 51.97 -30.18
C PHE A 15 12.79 52.24 -29.05
N PHE A 16 13.03 51.63 -27.88
CA PHE A 16 12.56 52.07 -26.54
C PHE A 16 13.26 53.38 -26.08
N PRO A 17 12.68 54.19 -25.18
CA PRO A 17 13.06 54.11 -23.75
C PRO A 17 11.92 54.37 -22.73
N ARG A 18 12.28 54.52 -21.44
CA ARG A 18 11.40 54.55 -20.24
C ARG A 18 10.83 55.94 -19.91
N SER A 19 9.69 56.00 -19.20
CA SER A 19 9.48 56.63 -17.85
C SER A 19 8.16 57.42 -17.64
N VAL A 20 7.46 57.09 -16.53
CA VAL A 20 6.88 58.06 -15.53
C VAL A 20 5.60 58.86 -15.86
N VAL A 21 4.48 58.49 -15.18
CA VAL A 21 3.50 59.37 -14.43
C VAL A 21 2.57 60.28 -15.26
N LEU A 22 1.23 60.40 -15.08
CA LEU A 22 0.18 59.84 -14.17
C LEU A 22 -1.21 60.06 -14.88
N ALA A 23 -2.46 60.11 -14.37
CA ALA A 23 -3.18 59.99 -13.08
C ALA A 23 -4.71 59.77 -13.32
N VAL A 24 -5.51 59.68 -12.24
CA VAL A 24 -6.99 59.87 -12.16
C VAL A 24 -7.85 58.77 -12.82
N VAL A 25 -8.76 58.04 -12.16
CA VAL A 25 -9.33 58.08 -10.78
C VAL A 25 -9.06 56.74 -10.04
N CYS A 26 -9.13 56.75 -8.70
CA CYS A 26 -8.93 55.56 -7.84
C CYS A 26 -10.24 54.91 -7.34
N ALA A 27 -10.10 53.67 -6.86
CA ALA A 27 -10.85 53.04 -5.75
C ALA A 27 -12.39 52.86 -5.82
N ALA A 28 -12.81 51.58 -5.93
CA ALA A 28 -14.00 51.06 -5.24
C ALA A 28 -13.93 49.52 -5.06
N ALA A 29 -14.47 49.04 -3.93
CA ALA A 29 -14.82 47.68 -3.53
C ALA A 29 -14.47 46.46 -4.44
N LEU A 30 -13.51 45.64 -3.97
CA LEU A 30 -13.69 44.19 -3.84
C LEU A 30 -13.28 43.71 -2.43
N PHE A 31 -13.70 44.47 -1.42
CA PHE A 31 -13.87 43.96 -0.06
C PHE A 31 -15.31 43.45 0.03
N SER A 32 -15.51 42.19 0.40
CA SER A 32 -16.85 41.71 0.73
C SER A 32 -17.26 42.23 2.10
N GLU A 33 -18.56 42.27 2.34
CA GLU A 33 -19.11 42.27 3.70
C GLU A 33 -18.70 40.96 4.42
N SER A 34 -18.98 40.85 5.72
CA SER A 34 -18.62 39.67 6.50
C SER A 34 -19.25 38.40 5.91
N ALA A 35 -18.55 37.26 6.01
CA ALA A 35 -18.99 35.98 5.42
C ALA A 35 -20.41 35.55 5.85
N PHE A 36 -20.85 36.05 7.01
CA PHE A 36 -22.25 36.10 7.42
C PHE A 36 -22.58 37.55 7.82
N ALA A 37 -23.60 38.14 7.20
CA ALA A 37 -24.16 39.44 7.61
C ALA A 37 -25.18 39.30 8.77
N ASP A 38 -25.67 38.08 8.99
CA ASP A 38 -26.59 37.67 10.05
C ASP A 38 -25.87 36.64 10.94
N PRO A 39 -25.63 36.93 12.23
CA PRO A 39 -24.98 35.99 13.15
C PRO A 39 -25.69 34.63 13.27
N ALA A 40 -27.01 34.56 13.04
CA ALA A 40 -27.76 33.30 13.09
C ALA A 40 -27.42 32.34 11.92
N GLN A 41 -26.72 32.82 10.89
CA GLN A 41 -26.27 32.02 9.75
C GLN A 41 -24.84 31.49 9.93
N SER A 42 -24.11 31.93 10.96
CA SER A 42 -22.79 31.40 11.27
C SER A 42 -22.87 29.91 11.64
N PRO A 43 -22.02 29.04 11.06
CA PRO A 43 -21.84 27.66 11.51
C PRO A 43 -21.59 27.56 13.03
N TYR A 44 -20.89 28.54 13.62
CA TYR A 44 -20.55 28.57 15.03
C TYR A 44 -21.72 28.93 15.96
N ALA A 45 -22.84 29.42 15.42
CA ALA A 45 -24.03 29.76 16.22
C ALA A 45 -24.77 28.53 16.80
N VAL A 46 -24.39 27.31 16.42
CA VAL A 46 -24.98 26.05 16.90
C VAL A 46 -24.42 25.58 18.25
N ILE A 47 -23.53 26.34 18.87
CA ILE A 47 -22.75 25.98 20.07
C ILE A 47 -22.47 27.25 20.91
N GLY A 48 -22.40 27.13 22.24
CA GLY A 48 -22.12 28.25 23.13
C GLY A 48 -20.75 28.89 22.86
N SER A 49 -20.59 30.20 23.08
CA SER A 49 -19.37 30.92 22.68
C SER A 49 -18.08 30.36 23.29
N GLU A 50 -18.13 29.91 24.55
CA GLU A 50 -17.00 29.34 25.31
C GLU A 50 -16.96 27.79 25.27
N GLU A 51 -17.84 27.13 24.50
CA GLU A 51 -17.88 25.66 24.42
C GLU A 51 -17.00 25.14 23.26
N PRO A 52 -16.10 24.16 23.48
CA PRO A 52 -15.21 23.68 22.42
C PRO A 52 -16.00 22.95 21.32
N LEU A 53 -15.66 23.16 20.04
CA LEU A 53 -16.43 22.67 18.88
C LEU A 53 -16.81 21.18 18.96
N ALA A 54 -15.90 20.36 19.50
CA ALA A 54 -16.09 18.92 19.69
C ALA A 54 -17.23 18.53 20.66
N ALA A 55 -17.87 19.48 21.35
CA ALA A 55 -19.09 19.25 22.12
C ALA A 55 -20.35 19.14 21.25
N SER A 56 -20.29 19.59 19.98
CA SER A 56 -21.41 19.50 19.03
C SER A 56 -21.11 18.51 17.91
N SER A 57 -22.00 17.55 17.70
CA SER A 57 -21.92 16.56 16.61
C SER A 57 -22.06 17.15 15.21
N ARG A 58 -22.24 18.47 15.10
CA ARG A 58 -22.19 19.19 13.82
C ARG A 58 -20.77 19.54 13.37
N PHE A 59 -19.76 19.37 14.23
CA PHE A 59 -18.36 19.71 13.95
C PHE A 59 -17.43 18.50 13.97
N VAL A 60 -16.52 18.50 13.02
CA VAL A 60 -15.45 17.52 12.83
C VAL A 60 -14.12 18.27 12.95
N VAL A 61 -13.67 18.47 14.18
CA VAL A 61 -12.52 19.33 14.53
C VAL A 61 -11.22 18.75 14.02
N VAL A 62 -10.58 19.47 13.10
CA VAL A 62 -9.24 19.15 12.57
C VAL A 62 -8.18 19.59 13.57
N ASP A 63 -8.19 20.88 13.95
CA ASP A 63 -7.34 21.44 15.00
C ASP A 63 -8.03 22.65 15.62
N ASP A 64 -8.13 22.67 16.95
CA ASP A 64 -8.57 23.80 17.77
C ASP A 64 -7.39 24.44 18.52
N PHE A 65 -6.15 23.97 18.29
CA PHE A 65 -4.86 24.40 18.89
C PHE A 65 -4.77 24.42 20.42
N ASN A 66 -5.89 24.22 21.12
CA ASN A 66 -6.06 24.25 22.56
C ASN A 66 -5.39 23.07 23.29
N SER A 67 -4.83 22.12 22.52
CA SER A 67 -3.85 21.13 22.99
C SER A 67 -2.49 21.73 23.42
N GLY A 68 -2.19 22.96 23.01
CA GLY A 68 -0.89 23.60 23.20
C GLY A 68 0.23 23.00 22.33
N LYS A 69 -0.11 22.26 21.26
CA LYS A 69 0.83 21.54 20.39
C LYS A 69 0.37 21.56 18.92
N PHE A 70 1.33 21.60 17.99
CA PHE A 70 1.07 21.41 16.55
C PHE A 70 0.88 19.93 16.17
N VAL A 71 -0.04 19.25 16.84
CA VAL A 71 -0.35 17.83 16.67
C VAL A 71 -1.87 17.67 16.69
N LEU A 72 -2.46 17.21 15.57
CA LEU A 72 -3.90 16.95 15.49
C LEU A 72 -4.30 15.82 16.45
N ARG A 73 -5.60 15.65 16.72
CA ARG A 73 -6.13 14.50 17.50
C ARG A 73 -5.67 13.13 16.97
N GLN A 74 -5.42 13.02 15.66
CA GLN A 74 -4.97 11.80 14.99
C GLN A 74 -3.44 11.59 15.06
N GLY A 75 -2.70 12.48 15.73
CA GLY A 75 -1.24 12.42 15.86
C GLY A 75 -0.45 13.04 14.70
N ALA A 76 -1.13 13.54 13.66
CA ALA A 76 -0.47 14.19 12.53
C ALA A 76 0.12 15.56 12.90
N THR A 77 1.32 15.86 12.42
CA THR A 77 2.04 17.12 12.67
C THR A 77 1.90 18.09 11.51
N TRP A 78 1.83 19.40 11.81
CA TRP A 78 1.91 20.45 10.79
C TRP A 78 3.29 20.48 10.09
N ARG A 79 3.30 20.72 8.78
CA ARG A 79 4.48 20.75 7.91
C ARG A 79 4.52 22.04 7.09
N THR A 80 5.68 22.70 7.03
CA THR A 80 5.87 23.95 6.27
C THR A 80 6.69 23.76 5.01
N LYS A 81 6.32 24.41 3.91
CA LYS A 81 7.26 24.74 2.83
C LYS A 81 7.82 26.15 3.06
N GLN A 82 9.12 26.22 3.35
CA GLN A 82 9.84 27.49 3.43
C GLN A 82 9.90 28.22 2.06
N PRO A 83 9.95 29.56 2.06
CA PRO A 83 10.22 30.36 0.87
C PRO A 83 11.66 30.18 0.38
N ALA A 84 11.96 30.72 -0.81
CA ALA A 84 13.29 30.71 -1.41
C ALA A 84 14.13 31.96 -1.03
N LEU A 85 13.48 33.09 -0.75
CA LEU A 85 14.16 34.35 -0.36
C LEU A 85 13.67 34.94 0.98
N GLY A 86 12.49 34.53 1.44
CA GLY A 86 11.82 35.05 2.63
C GLY A 86 12.02 34.23 3.91
N ALA A 87 10.98 34.20 4.75
CA ALA A 87 10.84 33.23 5.85
C ALA A 87 9.35 32.88 6.10
N LEU A 88 9.08 31.67 6.62
CA LEU A 88 7.80 31.27 7.21
C LEU A 88 8.07 30.57 8.56
N ASP A 89 7.58 31.13 9.65
CA ASP A 89 7.67 30.54 10.99
C ASP A 89 6.28 30.21 11.53
N LEU A 90 6.14 29.09 12.26
CA LEU A 90 4.90 28.66 12.90
C LEU A 90 5.10 28.57 14.41
N SER A 91 4.34 29.35 15.15
CA SER A 91 4.29 29.34 16.63
C SER A 91 2.85 29.33 17.11
N LEU A 92 2.61 28.99 18.37
CA LEU A 92 1.31 29.23 19.00
C LEU A 92 1.29 30.66 19.57
N ASP A 93 0.14 31.32 19.47
CA ASP A 93 -0.15 32.62 20.10
C ASP A 93 -1.25 32.41 21.15
N SER A 94 -1.24 33.13 22.26
CA SER A 94 -2.24 33.00 23.33
C SER A 94 -3.53 33.78 23.06
N GLN A 95 -3.74 34.20 21.81
CA GLN A 95 -5.05 34.61 21.30
C GLN A 95 -5.80 33.38 20.84
N ASP A 96 -7.00 33.18 21.36
CA ASP A 96 -8.00 32.24 20.89
C ASP A 96 -9.17 33.04 20.24
N ALA A 97 -9.86 32.46 19.27
CA ALA A 97 -10.88 33.11 18.45
C ALA A 97 -12.32 32.97 18.98
N ARG A 98 -12.51 32.31 20.14
CA ARG A 98 -13.79 32.08 20.81
C ARG A 98 -13.75 32.29 22.34
N SER A 99 -12.64 32.04 23.03
CA SER A 99 -12.43 32.37 24.45
C SER A 99 -11.31 33.40 24.67
N ALA A 100 -11.56 34.40 25.50
CA ALA A 100 -10.53 35.37 25.90
C ALA A 100 -9.64 34.90 27.08
N ALA A 101 -9.95 33.74 27.68
CA ALA A 101 -9.41 33.36 28.99
C ALA A 101 -8.47 32.13 28.96
N ARG A 102 -8.71 31.15 28.07
CA ARG A 102 -7.92 29.92 27.98
C ARG A 102 -7.92 29.34 26.57
N GLY A 103 -6.87 29.61 25.81
CA GLY A 103 -6.62 28.90 24.56
C GLY A 103 -5.36 29.32 23.82
N TYR A 104 -5.21 28.80 22.61
CA TYR A 104 -4.15 29.12 21.66
C TYR A 104 -4.68 29.16 20.23
N SER A 105 -4.03 29.91 19.34
CA SER A 105 -4.20 29.79 17.89
C SER A 105 -2.86 29.59 17.18
N MET A 106 -2.90 29.02 15.98
CA MET A 106 -1.73 28.91 15.11
C MET A 106 -1.35 30.27 14.54
N LYS A 107 -0.12 30.72 14.80
CA LYS A 107 0.48 31.95 14.29
C LYS A 107 1.54 31.64 13.24
N ALA A 108 1.24 32.00 12.00
CA ALA A 108 2.19 31.98 10.90
C ALA A 108 2.81 33.37 10.71
N VAL A 109 4.09 33.54 11.06
CA VAL A 109 4.86 34.77 10.79
C VAL A 109 5.55 34.60 9.44
N PHE A 110 5.32 35.51 8.50
CA PHE A 110 5.81 35.36 7.14
C PHE A 110 6.44 36.64 6.58
N ASN A 111 7.44 36.45 5.72
CA ASN A 111 8.06 37.47 4.89
C ASN A 111 8.23 36.85 3.49
N LEU A 112 7.61 37.45 2.46
CA LEU A 112 7.55 36.88 1.10
C LEU A 112 8.05 37.89 0.07
N ALA A 113 8.92 37.44 -0.84
CA ALA A 113 9.33 38.17 -2.03
C ALA A 113 8.18 38.25 -3.06
N PRO A 114 8.21 39.20 -4.02
CA PRO A 114 7.25 39.26 -5.13
C PRO A 114 7.06 37.90 -5.81
N ARG A 115 5.80 37.51 -6.02
CA ARG A 115 5.35 36.27 -6.67
C ARG A 115 5.74 34.97 -5.94
N GLU A 116 6.18 35.07 -4.69
CA GLU A 116 6.56 33.91 -3.87
C GLU A 116 5.33 33.23 -3.23
N GLN A 117 5.34 31.89 -3.20
CA GLN A 117 4.32 31.08 -2.51
C GLN A 117 4.95 30.13 -1.49
N VAL A 118 4.45 30.24 -0.25
CA VAL A 118 4.68 29.30 0.86
C VAL A 118 3.39 28.58 1.21
N TYR A 119 3.50 27.50 1.98
CA TYR A 119 2.35 26.83 2.56
C TYR A 119 2.68 26.16 3.88
N PHE A 120 1.65 25.95 4.68
CA PHE A 120 1.65 25.02 5.80
C PHE A 120 0.48 24.03 5.63
N GLU A 121 0.71 22.77 6.00
CA GLU A 121 -0.24 21.69 5.76
C GLU A 121 -0.22 20.64 6.87
N THR A 122 -1.30 19.86 6.95
CA THR A 122 -1.42 18.72 7.83
C THR A 122 -2.08 17.54 7.11
N PHE A 123 -1.84 16.33 7.62
CA PHE A 123 -2.33 15.08 7.06
C PHE A 123 -3.63 14.67 7.76
N LEU A 124 -4.68 14.39 6.99
CA LEU A 124 -6.03 14.10 7.50
C LEU A 124 -6.34 12.60 7.60
N ASP A 125 -5.40 11.72 7.27
CA ASP A 125 -5.49 10.26 7.41
C ASP A 125 -6.75 9.61 6.79
N ARG A 126 -7.11 10.08 5.58
CA ARG A 126 -8.30 9.63 4.80
C ARG A 126 -9.62 9.86 5.55
N ILE A 127 -9.78 11.04 6.15
CA ILE A 127 -11.01 11.44 6.82
C ILE A 127 -12.22 11.39 5.88
N ASP A 128 -13.33 10.83 6.36
CA ASP A 128 -14.63 10.83 5.67
C ASP A 128 -15.39 12.10 6.03
N VAL A 129 -15.48 13.02 5.07
CA VAL A 129 -16.24 14.26 5.15
C VAL A 129 -17.32 14.31 4.06
N SER A 130 -17.76 13.15 3.57
CA SER A 130 -18.79 13.02 2.51
C SER A 130 -20.11 13.72 2.83
N GLN A 131 -20.46 13.82 4.13
CA GLN A 131 -21.69 14.46 4.62
C GLN A 131 -21.48 15.92 5.06
N THR A 132 -20.36 16.56 4.71
CA THR A 132 -20.08 17.94 5.09
C THR A 132 -20.83 18.96 4.25
N GLN A 133 -21.27 20.05 4.89
CA GLN A 133 -21.78 21.26 4.23
C GLN A 133 -20.61 22.20 3.86
N GLY A 134 -19.46 22.06 4.53
CA GLY A 134 -18.23 22.75 4.16
C GLY A 134 -17.09 22.57 5.17
N PHE A 135 -16.02 23.32 4.97
CA PHE A 135 -14.93 23.45 5.94
C PHE A 135 -14.95 24.86 6.52
N VAL A 136 -14.88 24.96 7.84
CA VAL A 136 -14.86 26.22 8.59
C VAL A 136 -13.55 26.41 9.33
N PHE A 137 -13.16 27.67 9.49
CA PHE A 137 -12.08 28.11 10.36
C PHE A 137 -12.26 29.58 10.72
N LYS A 138 -11.53 30.06 11.72
CA LYS A 138 -11.41 31.48 12.05
C LYS A 138 -10.04 32.01 11.61
N VAL A 139 -9.99 33.25 11.14
CA VAL A 139 -8.76 33.85 10.58
C VAL A 139 -8.59 35.33 10.91
N LYS A 140 -7.35 35.75 11.14
CA LYS A 140 -6.96 37.13 11.48
C LYS A 140 -5.56 37.40 10.95
N ALA A 141 -5.30 38.57 10.36
CA ALA A 141 -3.99 38.93 9.83
C ALA A 141 -3.53 40.31 10.30
N GLU A 142 -2.24 40.43 10.63
CA GLU A 142 -1.57 41.68 11.01
C GLU A 142 -0.50 42.00 9.96
N SER A 143 -0.64 43.12 9.25
CA SER A 143 0.42 43.63 8.37
C SER A 143 1.55 44.24 9.21
N SER A 144 2.80 44.02 8.81
CA SER A 144 3.97 44.61 9.48
C SER A 144 4.38 45.99 8.95
N LEU A 145 3.59 46.55 8.03
CA LEU A 145 3.79 47.86 7.42
C LEU A 145 2.51 48.69 7.52
N SER A 146 2.62 50.01 7.30
CA SER A 146 1.50 50.96 7.28
C SER A 146 0.59 50.86 6.04
N ALA A 147 0.32 49.63 5.60
CA ALA A 147 -0.55 49.26 4.47
C ALA A 147 -1.12 47.85 4.72
N PRO A 148 -2.35 47.53 4.28
CA PRO A 148 -2.99 46.24 4.54
C PRO A 148 -2.29 45.06 3.84
N PHE A 149 -2.66 43.84 4.20
CA PHE A 149 -2.17 42.62 3.55
C PHE A 149 -2.61 42.56 2.07
N LEU A 150 -1.66 42.73 1.14
CA LEU A 150 -1.87 42.68 -0.32
C LEU A 150 -1.52 41.31 -0.94
N GLY A 151 -1.50 40.24 -0.14
CA GLY A 151 -1.32 38.87 -0.61
C GLY A 151 -2.64 38.16 -0.90
N SER A 152 -2.60 36.85 -1.12
CA SER A 152 -3.80 36.01 -1.01
C SER A 152 -3.54 34.77 -0.16
N LEU A 153 -4.50 34.46 0.72
CA LEU A 153 -4.58 33.20 1.45
C LEU A 153 -5.43 32.22 0.63
N ARG A 154 -5.06 30.93 0.62
CA ARG A 154 -5.83 29.88 -0.06
C ARG A 154 -5.91 28.62 0.78
N VAL A 155 -7.12 28.09 0.96
CA VAL A 155 -7.31 26.71 1.45
C VAL A 155 -7.12 25.77 0.26
N THR A 156 -6.53 24.60 0.50
CA THR A 156 -6.33 23.55 -0.50
C THR A 156 -6.56 22.19 0.14
N PHE A 157 -7.43 21.40 -0.49
CA PHE A 157 -7.71 20.03 -0.12
C PHE A 157 -7.10 19.08 -1.16
N ILE A 158 -6.65 17.91 -0.70
CA ILE A 158 -6.12 16.85 -1.56
C ILE A 158 -6.72 15.51 -1.13
N ASP A 159 -7.26 14.74 -2.08
CA ASP A 159 -7.79 13.40 -1.85
C ASP A 159 -6.72 12.29 -1.97
N TRP A 160 -7.09 11.05 -1.64
CA TRP A 160 -6.22 9.87 -1.76
C TRP A 160 -5.71 9.60 -3.18
N ARG A 161 -6.40 10.13 -4.21
CA ARG A 161 -6.06 10.04 -5.63
C ARG A 161 -5.07 11.14 -6.06
N HIS A 162 -4.60 11.92 -5.09
CA HIS A 162 -3.77 13.12 -5.26
C HIS A 162 -4.40 14.23 -6.10
N LYS A 163 -5.72 14.20 -6.31
CA LYS A 163 -6.45 15.31 -6.92
C LYS A 163 -6.50 16.45 -5.90
N LYS A 164 -6.21 17.68 -6.34
CA LYS A 164 -6.27 18.87 -5.49
C LYS A 164 -7.40 19.80 -5.92
N VAL A 165 -7.99 20.49 -4.95
CA VAL A 165 -8.83 21.68 -5.16
C VAL A 165 -8.28 22.81 -4.28
N SER A 166 -8.20 24.03 -4.81
CA SER A 166 -7.73 25.22 -4.09
C SER A 166 -8.78 26.33 -4.16
N HIS A 167 -9.17 26.88 -3.02
CA HIS A 167 -10.10 28.00 -2.89
C HIS A 167 -9.36 29.24 -2.37
N ALA A 168 -9.71 30.44 -2.85
CA ALA A 168 -9.15 31.68 -2.34
C ALA A 168 -9.98 32.21 -1.17
N VAL A 169 -9.32 32.57 -0.08
CA VAL A 169 -9.97 33.12 1.12
C VAL A 169 -10.09 34.63 0.95
N VAL A 170 -11.30 35.15 1.07
CA VAL A 170 -11.57 36.59 1.19
C VAL A 170 -11.62 36.93 2.67
N MET A 171 -10.97 38.01 3.08
CA MET A 171 -11.01 38.55 4.44
C MET A 171 -11.54 39.98 4.40
N THR A 172 -12.30 40.36 5.41
CA THR A 172 -12.71 41.73 5.67
C THR A 172 -11.49 42.61 5.93
N GLN A 173 -11.61 43.92 5.69
CA GLN A 173 -10.55 44.87 6.02
C GLN A 173 -10.18 44.82 7.52
N ALA A 174 -11.16 44.64 8.41
CA ALA A 174 -10.93 44.60 9.85
C ALA A 174 -10.10 43.37 10.28
N ALA A 175 -10.31 42.19 9.67
CA ALA A 175 -9.47 41.03 9.94
C ALA A 175 -8.12 41.11 9.24
N ALA A 176 -8.02 41.75 8.06
CA ALA A 176 -6.75 42.01 7.36
C ALA A 176 -5.86 43.08 8.04
N GLU A 177 -6.43 43.87 8.95
CA GLU A 177 -5.78 44.86 9.80
C GLU A 177 -5.61 44.41 11.27
N GLY A 178 -5.94 43.15 11.60
CA GLY A 178 -5.73 42.57 12.93
C GLY A 178 -6.70 43.06 14.00
N LYS A 179 -7.81 43.70 13.62
CA LYS A 179 -8.80 44.29 14.54
C LYS A 179 -9.85 43.29 15.02
N GLN A 180 -10.20 42.32 14.18
CA GLN A 180 -11.15 41.25 14.50
C GLN A 180 -10.68 39.88 13.97
N TRP A 181 -11.39 38.83 14.36
CA TRP A 181 -11.37 37.54 13.66
C TRP A 181 -12.51 37.50 12.64
N ASP A 182 -12.23 37.03 11.42
CA ASP A 182 -13.26 36.63 10.48
C ASP A 182 -13.57 35.13 10.63
N GLU A 183 -14.83 34.77 10.40
CA GLU A 183 -15.28 33.39 10.29
C GLU A 183 -15.34 33.03 8.80
N ILE A 184 -14.63 31.98 8.38
CA ILE A 184 -14.60 31.52 6.99
C ILE A 184 -15.37 30.21 6.88
N LEU A 185 -16.23 30.11 5.87
CA LEU A 185 -16.80 28.87 5.38
C LEU A 185 -16.34 28.67 3.93
N VAL A 186 -15.73 27.51 3.64
CA VAL A 186 -15.51 27.01 2.28
C VAL A 186 -16.61 25.97 2.02
N PRO A 187 -17.62 26.26 1.17
CA PRO A 187 -18.72 25.32 0.93
C PRO A 187 -18.26 24.03 0.26
N ALA A 188 -18.93 22.90 0.55
CA ALA A 188 -18.57 21.59 0.02
C ALA A 188 -18.61 21.54 -1.52
N GLU A 189 -19.49 22.32 -2.15
CA GLU A 189 -19.63 22.46 -3.60
C GLU A 189 -18.34 22.94 -4.28
N VAL A 190 -17.47 23.65 -3.56
CA VAL A 190 -16.17 24.10 -4.06
C VAL A 190 -15.23 22.91 -4.30
N PHE A 191 -15.29 21.90 -3.43
CA PHE A 191 -14.38 20.74 -3.42
C PHE A 191 -15.05 19.39 -3.68
N ASN A 192 -16.33 19.38 -4.06
CA ASN A 192 -17.14 18.20 -4.40
C ASN A 192 -16.56 17.30 -5.51
N THR A 193 -15.57 17.77 -6.27
CA THR A 193 -14.89 16.95 -7.28
C THR A 193 -13.78 16.06 -6.68
N LEU A 194 -13.42 16.25 -5.41
CA LEU A 194 -12.53 15.37 -4.65
C LEU A 194 -13.25 14.11 -4.16
N ASP A 195 -12.48 13.13 -3.71
CA ASP A 195 -13.01 12.02 -2.94
C ASP A 195 -13.20 12.48 -1.49
N LEU A 196 -14.45 12.63 -1.06
CA LEU A 196 -14.76 13.13 0.28
C LEU A 196 -14.84 12.01 1.33
N ASP A 197 -14.99 10.75 0.91
CA ASP A 197 -14.88 9.57 1.79
C ASP A 197 -13.44 9.32 2.28
N GLN A 198 -12.43 9.89 1.60
CA GLN A 198 -11.00 9.66 1.87
C GLN A 198 -10.16 10.92 1.58
N LEU A 199 -10.35 11.97 2.38
CA LEU A 199 -9.60 13.22 2.25
C LEU A 199 -8.27 13.17 3.01
N VAL A 200 -7.16 13.61 2.39
CA VAL A 200 -5.80 13.25 2.84
C VAL A 200 -4.94 14.43 3.28
N VAL A 201 -5.11 15.62 2.70
CA VAL A 201 -4.34 16.82 3.11
C VAL A 201 -5.23 18.05 3.19
N LEU A 202 -5.08 18.79 4.29
CA LEU A 202 -5.47 20.20 4.42
C LEU A 202 -4.21 21.06 4.32
N ARG A 203 -4.17 22.01 3.38
CA ARG A 203 -3.07 22.94 3.16
C ARG A 203 -3.57 24.37 3.08
N PHE A 204 -2.95 25.28 3.82
CA PHE A 204 -3.09 26.72 3.62
C PHE A 204 -1.87 27.27 2.87
N SER A 205 -2.11 28.03 1.80
CA SER A 205 -1.05 28.71 1.04
C SER A 205 -1.13 30.22 1.20
N LEU A 206 0.01 30.86 1.41
CA LEU A 206 0.17 32.31 1.35
C LEU A 206 0.94 32.67 0.07
N LEU A 207 0.40 33.62 -0.69
CA LEU A 207 0.95 34.08 -1.96
C LEU A 207 1.19 35.58 -1.93
N SER A 208 2.40 36.01 -2.28
CA SER A 208 2.67 37.38 -2.72
C SER A 208 2.29 37.55 -4.19
N HIS A 209 1.82 38.75 -4.55
CA HIS A 209 1.58 39.16 -5.94
C HIS A 209 2.78 39.98 -6.46
N GLU A 210 2.59 41.17 -7.05
CA GLU A 210 3.70 41.97 -7.61
C GLU A 210 4.54 42.73 -6.57
N ALA A 211 4.14 42.73 -5.29
CA ALA A 211 4.81 43.41 -4.19
C ALA A 211 5.18 42.43 -3.07
N PRO A 212 6.30 42.65 -2.34
CA PRO A 212 6.65 41.82 -1.19
C PRO A 212 5.58 41.96 -0.09
N VAL A 213 5.33 40.88 0.64
CA VAL A 213 4.30 40.86 1.70
C VAL A 213 4.90 40.28 2.98
N ARG A 214 4.84 41.04 4.08
CA ARG A 214 5.32 40.63 5.40
C ARG A 214 4.26 40.91 6.46
N GLY A 215 3.93 39.89 7.23
CA GLY A 215 2.92 39.99 8.28
C GLY A 215 2.84 38.76 9.17
N VAL A 216 1.77 38.71 9.94
CA VAL A 216 1.39 37.59 10.79
C VAL A 216 -0.01 37.16 10.37
N LEU A 217 -0.23 35.87 10.16
CA LEU A 217 -1.55 35.27 10.05
C LEU A 217 -1.82 34.46 11.31
N ARG A 218 -3.02 34.52 11.86
CA ARG A 218 -3.53 33.56 12.82
C ARG A 218 -4.70 32.79 12.24
N ILE A 219 -4.73 31.49 12.51
CA ILE A 219 -5.81 30.58 12.15
C ILE A 219 -6.19 29.80 13.40
N ASP A 220 -7.49 29.58 13.56
CA ASP A 220 -8.07 28.93 14.72
C ASP A 220 -9.35 28.15 14.36
N GLU A 221 -9.83 27.31 15.29
CA GLU A 221 -11.14 26.65 15.27
C GLU A 221 -11.49 25.95 13.94
N MET A 222 -10.57 25.11 13.45
CA MET A 222 -10.70 24.45 12.15
C MET A 222 -11.53 23.17 12.24
N ALA A 223 -12.64 23.11 11.50
CA ALA A 223 -13.51 21.94 11.47
C ALA A 223 -14.20 21.74 10.12
N PHE A 224 -14.62 20.51 9.80
CA PHE A 224 -15.70 20.30 8.82
C PHE A 224 -17.05 20.42 9.53
N PHE A 225 -18.05 21.00 8.86
CA PHE A 225 -19.35 21.34 9.45
C PHE A 225 -20.50 20.72 8.64
N GLY A 226 -21.41 20.01 9.30
CA GLY A 226 -22.57 19.38 8.65
C GLY A 226 -23.31 18.40 9.56
N GLY A 227 -24.12 17.51 8.99
CA GLY A 227 -24.77 16.41 9.71
C GLY A 227 -23.88 15.16 9.80
N ILE A 228 -22.64 15.33 10.29
CA ILE A 228 -21.55 14.38 10.02
C ILE A 228 -21.41 13.34 11.15
N ASN A 229 -22.19 12.26 11.06
CA ASN A 229 -22.29 11.26 12.13
C ASN A 229 -21.05 10.35 12.34
N GLN A 230 -20.07 10.29 11.42
CA GLN A 230 -19.02 9.24 11.43
C GLN A 230 -17.59 9.67 11.03
N ALA A 231 -17.26 10.97 10.93
CA ALA A 231 -15.99 11.40 10.32
C ALA A 231 -14.69 11.00 11.05
N PHE A 232 -14.74 10.52 12.29
CA PHE A 232 -13.54 10.12 13.05
C PHE A 232 -13.49 8.63 13.37
N GLU A 233 -13.67 7.79 12.34
CA GLU A 233 -13.16 6.41 12.35
C GLU A 233 -11.73 6.36 11.79
N ASN A 234 -10.72 6.70 12.62
CA ASN A 234 -9.32 6.44 12.26
C ASN A 234 -9.16 4.95 11.93
N ASN A 235 -8.39 4.59 10.90
CA ASN A 235 -8.19 3.19 10.52
C ASN A 235 -7.68 2.34 11.69
N ARG A 236 -6.91 2.92 12.62
CA ARG A 236 -6.44 2.31 13.87
C ARG A 236 -7.56 1.96 14.83
N ASP A 237 -8.56 2.81 14.96
CA ASP A 237 -9.64 2.66 15.94
C ASP A 237 -10.60 1.54 15.58
N ASN A 238 -10.63 1.12 14.31
CA ASN A 238 -11.38 -0.04 13.84
C ASN A 238 -10.56 -1.35 13.89
N LEU A 239 -9.25 -1.31 14.15
CA LEU A 239 -8.44 -2.52 14.31
C LEU A 239 -8.65 -3.18 15.68
N VAL A 240 -8.72 -4.51 15.71
CA VAL A 240 -8.74 -5.32 16.94
C VAL A 240 -7.56 -4.97 17.86
N GLY A 241 -6.39 -4.66 17.31
CA GLY A 241 -5.27 -4.07 18.05
C GLY A 241 -4.20 -3.45 17.15
N PHE A 242 -3.30 -2.69 17.75
CA PHE A 242 -2.17 -2.04 17.09
C PHE A 242 -0.91 -2.21 17.95
N PRO A 243 0.31 -2.37 17.37
CA PRO A 243 1.52 -2.56 18.15
C PRO A 243 1.69 -1.52 19.26
N SER A 244 1.87 -1.98 20.49
CA SER A 244 2.18 -1.12 21.64
C SER A 244 3.64 -0.67 21.62
N ARG A 245 4.53 -1.53 21.09
CA ARG A 245 5.96 -1.28 20.90
C ARG A 245 6.29 -1.28 19.40
N GLN A 246 7.18 -0.36 19.00
CA GLN A 246 7.78 -0.38 17.67
C GLN A 246 8.80 -1.52 17.61
N ASN A 247 10.03 -1.30 18.09
CA ASN A 247 11.05 -2.34 18.22
C ASN A 247 10.82 -3.18 19.48
N ASP A 248 11.18 -4.45 19.43
CA ASP A 248 11.08 -5.39 20.57
C ASP A 248 12.46 -6.01 20.86
N ASP A 249 13.41 -5.19 21.30
CA ASP A 249 14.80 -5.60 21.49
C ASP A 249 15.00 -6.63 22.62
N ASP A 250 14.14 -6.64 23.65
CA ASP A 250 14.08 -7.71 24.65
C ASP A 250 13.76 -9.06 24.00
N ARG A 251 12.71 -9.11 23.16
CA ARG A 251 12.31 -10.32 22.43
C ARG A 251 13.38 -10.75 21.43
N LYS A 252 14.02 -9.82 20.72
CA LYS A 252 15.17 -10.11 19.84
C LYS A 252 16.31 -10.76 20.61
N GLN A 253 16.62 -10.31 21.83
CA GLN A 253 17.70 -10.89 22.62
C GLN A 253 17.38 -12.33 23.04
N ILE A 254 16.16 -12.61 23.51
CA ILE A 254 15.68 -13.98 23.80
C ILE A 254 15.82 -14.88 22.55
N LEU A 255 15.44 -14.37 21.36
CA LEU A 255 15.53 -15.11 20.10
C LEU A 255 16.99 -15.35 19.64
N ARG A 256 17.93 -14.46 19.95
CA ARG A 256 19.38 -14.66 19.69
C ARG A 256 19.99 -15.73 20.59
N GLU A 257 19.45 -15.92 21.79
CA GLU A 257 19.96 -16.86 22.79
C GLU A 257 19.44 -18.29 22.57
N GLU A 258 18.20 -18.46 22.11
CA GLU A 258 17.62 -19.77 21.79
C GLU A 258 18.46 -20.52 20.74
N ARG A 259 18.90 -21.74 21.08
CA ARG A 259 19.77 -22.60 20.26
C ARG A 259 19.01 -23.71 19.54
N ASP A 260 17.82 -24.04 20.00
CA ASP A 260 16.91 -24.97 19.34
C ASP A 260 16.22 -24.25 18.16
N ASP A 261 16.55 -24.64 16.94
CA ASP A 261 15.99 -24.03 15.72
C ASP A 261 14.46 -24.22 15.61
N GLY A 262 13.92 -25.30 16.18
CA GLY A 262 12.48 -25.55 16.21
C GLY A 262 11.75 -24.57 17.11
N LYS A 263 12.26 -24.37 18.33
CA LYS A 263 11.74 -23.35 19.27
C LYS A 263 11.95 -21.93 18.76
N PHE A 264 13.11 -21.64 18.18
CA PHE A 264 13.44 -20.34 17.57
C PHE A 264 12.42 -19.95 16.50
N LEU A 265 12.17 -20.83 15.53
CA LEU A 265 11.17 -20.59 14.48
C LEU A 265 9.75 -20.55 15.06
N ARG A 266 9.40 -21.43 16.01
CA ARG A 266 8.07 -21.40 16.65
C ARG A 266 7.81 -20.10 17.41
N ALA A 267 8.82 -19.56 18.10
CA ALA A 267 8.72 -18.29 18.82
C ALA A 267 8.52 -17.10 17.87
N ILE A 268 9.19 -17.09 16.71
CA ILE A 268 8.94 -16.09 15.65
C ILE A 268 7.50 -16.23 15.12
N ALA A 269 7.02 -17.44 14.91
CA ALA A 269 5.64 -17.67 14.48
C ALA A 269 4.59 -17.23 15.53
N GLU A 270 4.87 -17.35 16.83
CA GLU A 270 4.01 -16.79 17.88
C GLU A 270 3.96 -15.25 17.83
N ASP A 271 5.06 -14.58 17.48
CA ASP A 271 5.09 -13.13 17.32
C ASP A 271 4.36 -12.68 16.06
N THR A 272 4.65 -13.30 14.91
CA THR A 272 3.94 -13.05 13.63
C THR A 272 2.44 -13.37 13.71
N TRP A 273 2.03 -14.36 14.51
CA TRP A 273 0.60 -14.65 14.72
C TRP A 273 -0.17 -13.47 15.35
N LYS A 274 0.47 -12.63 16.16
CA LYS A 274 -0.17 -11.42 16.74
C LYS A 274 -0.68 -10.45 15.67
N PHE A 275 0.00 -10.36 14.52
CA PHE A 275 -0.50 -9.58 13.38
C PHE A 275 -1.89 -10.07 12.95
N PHE A 276 -2.09 -11.38 12.82
CA PHE A 276 -3.36 -12.00 12.42
C PHE A 276 -4.43 -12.10 13.53
N ILE A 277 -4.07 -11.75 14.77
CA ILE A 277 -5.04 -11.44 15.83
C ILE A 277 -5.51 -9.98 15.71
N ASN A 278 -4.56 -9.05 15.56
CA ASN A 278 -4.77 -7.63 15.84
C ASN A 278 -5.04 -6.76 14.61
N ALA A 279 -4.39 -7.02 13.46
CA ALA A 279 -4.45 -6.20 12.25
C ALA A 279 -5.75 -6.40 11.42
N LYS A 280 -6.87 -6.63 12.12
CA LYS A 280 -8.18 -6.96 11.55
C LYS A 280 -9.22 -5.93 11.93
N ASP A 281 -10.14 -5.65 11.03
CA ASP A 281 -11.34 -4.89 11.35
C ASP A 281 -12.20 -5.60 12.42
N LYS A 282 -12.73 -4.85 13.39
CA LYS A 282 -13.55 -5.36 14.50
C LYS A 282 -14.89 -5.96 14.07
N HIS A 283 -15.42 -5.59 12.90
CA HIS A 283 -16.80 -5.85 12.46
C HIS A 283 -16.88 -6.74 11.21
N THR A 284 -15.90 -6.68 10.32
CA THR A 284 -15.77 -7.56 9.15
C THR A 284 -14.78 -8.70 9.38
N HIS A 285 -13.89 -8.57 10.37
CA HIS A 285 -12.81 -9.52 10.67
C HIS A 285 -11.79 -9.71 9.54
N LEU A 286 -11.82 -8.87 8.50
CA LEU A 286 -10.86 -8.88 7.41
C LEU A 286 -9.54 -8.25 7.85
N ILE A 287 -8.43 -8.85 7.44
CA ILE A 287 -7.07 -8.35 7.66
C ILE A 287 -6.78 -7.15 6.75
N VAL A 288 -6.16 -6.08 7.27
CA VAL A 288 -5.70 -4.95 6.42
C VAL A 288 -4.50 -5.34 5.56
N ASP A 289 -4.27 -4.64 4.46
CA ASP A 289 -3.10 -4.87 3.59
C ASP A 289 -1.76 -4.67 4.31
N HIS A 290 -1.63 -3.59 5.08
CA HIS A 290 -0.39 -3.25 5.78
C HIS A 290 -0.60 -2.36 7.02
N ILE A 291 0.36 -2.45 7.94
CA ILE A 291 0.52 -1.55 9.09
C ILE A 291 1.96 -1.06 9.16
N ARG A 292 2.18 0.25 9.24
CA ARG A 292 3.46 0.89 9.54
C ARG A 292 3.41 1.62 10.87
N THR A 293 4.50 1.52 11.62
CA THR A 293 4.69 2.06 12.97
C THR A 293 5.76 3.17 12.97
N GLY A 294 6.11 3.73 14.14
CA GLY A 294 7.12 4.79 14.26
C GLY A 294 6.64 6.17 13.81
N GLU A 295 7.58 7.02 13.37
CA GLU A 295 7.39 8.48 13.17
C GLU A 295 6.34 8.87 12.11
N ASN A 296 6.06 7.99 11.15
CA ASN A 296 5.08 8.22 10.08
C ASN A 296 4.15 7.00 10.02
N PRO A 297 3.28 6.78 11.04
CA PRO A 297 2.41 5.61 11.09
C PRO A 297 1.46 5.62 9.90
N LEU A 298 1.04 4.43 9.45
CA LEU A 298 0.12 4.26 8.32
C LEU A 298 -0.60 2.93 8.44
N ILE A 299 -1.89 2.91 8.10
CA ILE A 299 -2.72 1.70 8.11
C ILE A 299 -3.51 1.66 6.81
N GLY A 300 -3.44 0.56 6.08
CA GLY A 300 -4.27 0.34 4.89
C GLY A 300 -5.76 0.26 5.26
N ASP A 301 -6.62 0.99 4.55
CA ASP A 301 -8.08 0.88 4.66
C ASP A 301 -8.66 -0.27 3.84
N TYR A 302 -7.82 -1.00 3.09
CA TYR A 302 -8.23 -2.07 2.19
C TYR A 302 -7.62 -3.42 2.53
N THR A 303 -8.23 -4.45 1.98
CA THR A 303 -7.71 -5.82 1.89
C THR A 303 -7.73 -6.30 0.45
N SER A 304 -7.12 -7.46 0.20
CA SER A 304 -7.10 -8.13 -1.10
C SER A 304 -7.44 -9.62 -0.93
N THR A 305 -7.81 -10.28 -2.02
CA THR A 305 -8.11 -11.72 -2.00
C THR A 305 -6.88 -12.56 -1.60
N THR A 306 -5.67 -12.12 -1.93
CA THR A 306 -4.42 -12.74 -1.45
C THR A 306 -4.15 -12.49 0.04
N ASN A 307 -4.46 -11.30 0.56
CA ASN A 307 -4.33 -11.01 1.99
C ASN A 307 -5.31 -11.88 2.81
N ILE A 308 -6.54 -12.06 2.31
CA ILE A 308 -7.52 -12.99 2.90
C ILE A 308 -7.03 -14.45 2.78
N ALA A 309 -6.41 -14.84 1.67
CA ALA A 309 -5.81 -16.17 1.52
C ALA A 309 -4.68 -16.44 2.53
N MET A 310 -3.83 -15.43 2.76
CA MET A 310 -2.77 -15.48 3.77
C MET A 310 -3.33 -15.59 5.18
N ASP A 311 -4.44 -14.92 5.49
CA ASP A 311 -5.09 -15.02 6.80
C ASP A 311 -5.68 -16.43 7.06
N PHE A 312 -6.30 -17.06 6.06
CA PHE A 312 -6.68 -18.46 6.16
C PHE A 312 -5.48 -19.39 6.40
N PHE A 313 -4.35 -19.18 5.70
CA PHE A 313 -3.12 -19.93 5.97
C PHE A 313 -2.55 -19.64 7.37
N ALA A 314 -2.63 -18.40 7.85
CA ALA A 314 -2.19 -18.01 9.19
C ALA A 314 -3.02 -18.69 10.30
N ILE A 315 -4.35 -18.69 10.18
CA ILE A 315 -5.28 -19.37 11.11
C ILE A 315 -4.99 -20.88 11.18
N ILE A 316 -4.83 -21.53 10.03
CA ILE A 316 -4.56 -22.98 9.97
C ILE A 316 -3.14 -23.29 10.47
N SER A 317 -2.18 -22.38 10.24
CA SER A 317 -0.83 -22.48 10.79
C SER A 317 -0.78 -22.31 12.31
N ALA A 318 -1.55 -21.37 12.86
CA ALA A 318 -1.66 -21.16 14.30
C ALA A 318 -2.33 -22.36 15.01
N MET A 319 -3.32 -22.99 14.36
CA MET A 319 -3.90 -24.26 14.83
C MET A 319 -2.85 -25.39 14.85
N GLU A 320 -2.12 -25.58 13.75
CA GLU A 320 -1.12 -26.64 13.62
C GLU A 320 0.11 -26.43 14.54
N LEU A 321 0.52 -25.19 14.77
CA LEU A 321 1.60 -24.85 15.72
C LEU A 321 1.15 -24.85 17.19
N GLY A 322 -0.14 -25.09 17.45
CA GLY A 322 -0.74 -25.21 18.78
C GLY A 322 -0.92 -23.87 19.51
N PHE A 323 -1.04 -22.76 18.78
CA PHE A 323 -1.29 -21.42 19.35
C PHE A 323 -2.77 -21.20 19.67
N ILE A 324 -3.66 -21.82 18.89
CA ILE A 324 -5.12 -21.73 19.03
C ILE A 324 -5.76 -23.11 18.91
N SER A 325 -6.96 -23.27 19.49
CA SER A 325 -7.70 -24.54 19.36
C SER A 325 -8.29 -24.71 17.96
N ARG A 326 -8.59 -25.96 17.57
CA ARG A 326 -9.27 -26.25 16.28
C ARG A 326 -10.65 -25.58 16.17
N GLU A 327 -11.38 -25.48 17.28
CA GLU A 327 -12.70 -24.84 17.31
C GLU A 327 -12.59 -23.31 17.19
N GLU A 328 -11.57 -22.71 17.81
CA GLU A 328 -11.26 -21.28 17.62
C GLU A 328 -10.82 -20.99 16.18
N ALA A 329 -9.95 -21.83 15.61
CA ALA A 329 -9.50 -21.69 14.23
C ALA A 329 -10.66 -21.81 13.24
N LYS A 330 -11.57 -22.78 13.45
CA LYS A 330 -12.83 -22.91 12.72
C LYS A 330 -13.70 -21.67 12.87
N GLY A 331 -13.86 -21.13 14.08
CA GLY A 331 -14.62 -19.90 14.33
C GLY A 331 -14.06 -18.70 13.58
N ARG A 332 -12.74 -18.46 13.67
CA ARG A 332 -12.04 -17.38 12.96
C ARG A 332 -12.18 -17.52 11.43
N ALA A 333 -12.02 -18.73 10.89
CA ALA A 333 -12.22 -18.98 9.46
C ALA A 333 -13.70 -18.78 9.03
N GLY A 334 -14.66 -19.18 9.86
CA GLY A 334 -16.09 -18.98 9.61
C GLY A 334 -16.48 -17.50 9.53
N LEU A 335 -15.90 -16.64 10.36
CA LEU A 335 -16.11 -15.19 10.32
C LEU A 335 -15.64 -14.57 8.99
N ILE A 336 -14.47 -14.99 8.49
CA ILE A 336 -13.93 -14.54 7.19
C ILE A 336 -14.81 -15.04 6.04
N LEU A 337 -15.31 -16.29 6.10
CA LEU A 337 -16.29 -16.79 5.12
C LEU A 337 -17.58 -15.96 5.15
N ALA A 338 -18.09 -15.57 6.32
CA ALA A 338 -19.27 -14.71 6.44
C ALA A 338 -19.04 -13.25 5.96
N ALA A 339 -17.79 -12.77 5.94
CA ALA A 339 -17.42 -11.53 5.22
C ALA A 339 -17.40 -11.76 3.71
N LEU A 340 -16.75 -12.83 3.24
CA LEU A 340 -16.69 -13.23 1.82
C LEU A 340 -18.08 -13.52 1.23
N GLU A 341 -19.09 -13.95 2.01
CA GLU A 341 -20.46 -14.07 1.52
C GLU A 341 -21.11 -12.70 1.24
N ARG A 342 -20.83 -11.68 2.08
CA ARG A 342 -21.34 -10.29 1.94
C ARG A 342 -20.64 -9.45 0.86
N MET A 343 -19.37 -9.74 0.58
CA MET A 343 -18.58 -8.97 -0.39
C MET A 343 -19.13 -9.09 -1.81
N ALA A 344 -19.24 -7.95 -2.50
CA ALA A 344 -19.71 -7.86 -3.88
C ALA A 344 -18.78 -8.62 -4.86
N LYS A 345 -19.34 -9.25 -5.89
CA LYS A 345 -18.64 -10.13 -6.84
C LYS A 345 -19.06 -9.85 -8.28
N TYR A 346 -18.22 -10.22 -9.25
CA TYR A 346 -18.55 -10.23 -10.66
C TYR A 346 -18.34 -11.63 -11.23
N GLU A 347 -19.42 -12.26 -11.73
CA GLU A 347 -19.41 -13.63 -12.28
C GLU A 347 -18.73 -14.66 -11.36
N GLY A 348 -19.03 -14.57 -10.06
CA GLY A 348 -18.49 -15.44 -9.01
C GLY A 348 -17.09 -15.05 -8.50
N PHE A 349 -16.33 -14.26 -9.27
CA PHE A 349 -15.04 -13.75 -8.85
C PHE A 349 -15.15 -12.55 -7.91
N PHE A 350 -14.20 -12.47 -6.98
CA PHE A 350 -13.98 -11.32 -6.11
C PHE A 350 -13.13 -10.26 -6.84
N TYR A 351 -13.34 -8.99 -6.51
CA TYR A 351 -12.52 -7.88 -6.94
C TYR A 351 -11.18 -7.87 -6.20
N ASN A 352 -10.15 -7.21 -6.75
CA ASN A 352 -8.81 -7.28 -6.15
C ASN A 352 -8.67 -6.51 -4.82
N PHE A 353 -9.45 -5.44 -4.63
CA PHE A 353 -9.33 -4.56 -3.47
C PHE A 353 -10.71 -4.14 -2.94
N TYR A 354 -10.91 -4.34 -1.64
CA TYR A 354 -12.11 -3.92 -0.91
C TYR A 354 -11.73 -3.11 0.32
N ASP A 355 -12.53 -2.09 0.64
CA ASP A 355 -12.50 -1.39 1.92
C ASP A 355 -12.83 -2.36 3.08
N ILE A 356 -12.00 -2.41 4.12
CA ILE A 356 -12.17 -3.35 5.25
C ILE A 356 -13.35 -3.03 6.16
N LYS A 357 -13.86 -1.79 6.16
CA LYS A 357 -14.97 -1.33 7.00
C LYS A 357 -16.29 -1.45 6.22
N LYS A 358 -16.34 -0.78 5.07
CA LYS A 358 -17.53 -0.59 4.21
C LYS A 358 -17.80 -1.78 3.28
N LEU A 359 -16.84 -2.70 3.09
CA LEU A 359 -16.85 -3.78 2.08
C LEU A 359 -17.07 -3.30 0.63
N SER A 360 -16.86 -2.00 0.38
CA SER A 360 -16.96 -1.37 -0.93
C SER A 360 -15.75 -1.72 -1.80
N ILE A 361 -15.99 -1.85 -3.10
CA ILE A 361 -14.95 -2.16 -4.09
C ILE A 361 -14.11 -0.90 -4.33
N GLN A 362 -12.80 -0.93 -4.07
CA GLN A 362 -11.92 0.22 -4.34
C GLN A 362 -11.51 0.33 -5.81
N ARG A 363 -11.47 -0.79 -6.55
CA ARG A 363 -11.26 -0.79 -8.01
C ARG A 363 -12.03 -1.93 -8.67
N SER A 364 -12.75 -1.62 -9.75
CA SER A 364 -13.48 -2.59 -10.58
C SER A 364 -12.57 -3.45 -11.46
N TYR A 365 -11.66 -4.19 -10.82
CA TYR A 365 -10.64 -5.04 -11.44
C TYR A 365 -10.55 -6.37 -10.70
N ILE A 366 -10.45 -7.47 -11.45
CA ILE A 366 -10.13 -8.80 -10.93
C ILE A 366 -8.71 -9.14 -11.38
N SER A 367 -7.81 -9.38 -10.43
CA SER A 367 -6.51 -10.00 -10.70
C SER A 367 -6.69 -11.51 -10.73
N THR A 368 -6.13 -12.18 -11.73
CA THR A 368 -6.31 -13.63 -11.88
C THR A 368 -5.50 -14.38 -10.81
N VAL A 369 -4.26 -13.97 -10.54
CA VAL A 369 -3.40 -14.65 -9.53
C VAL A 369 -3.93 -14.49 -8.11
N ASP A 370 -4.43 -13.31 -7.75
CA ASP A 370 -4.94 -13.06 -6.40
C ASP A 370 -6.28 -13.78 -6.15
N ALA A 371 -7.12 -13.95 -7.19
CA ALA A 371 -8.28 -14.83 -7.12
C ALA A 371 -7.85 -16.30 -7.00
N GLY A 372 -6.76 -16.70 -7.69
CA GLY A 372 -6.16 -18.02 -7.59
C GLY A 372 -5.68 -18.36 -6.18
N TRP A 373 -5.01 -17.44 -5.50
CA TRP A 373 -4.58 -17.63 -4.10
C TRP A 373 -5.76 -17.79 -3.14
N LEU A 374 -6.83 -17.00 -3.30
CA LEU A 374 -8.06 -17.18 -2.52
C LEU A 374 -8.69 -18.55 -2.77
N ALA A 375 -8.78 -18.99 -4.04
CA ALA A 375 -9.27 -20.32 -4.39
C ALA A 375 -8.44 -21.45 -3.75
N ILE A 376 -7.12 -21.37 -3.82
CA ILE A 376 -6.21 -22.31 -3.15
C ILE A 376 -6.44 -22.33 -1.64
N SER A 377 -6.59 -21.16 -0.99
CA SER A 377 -6.84 -21.10 0.45
C SER A 377 -8.20 -21.72 0.84
N LEU A 378 -9.24 -21.55 0.03
CA LEU A 378 -10.55 -22.18 0.24
C LEU A 378 -10.50 -23.71 0.10
N VAL A 379 -9.63 -24.25 -0.76
CA VAL A 379 -9.33 -25.70 -0.80
C VAL A 379 -8.69 -26.15 0.52
N VAL A 380 -7.70 -25.42 1.03
CA VAL A 380 -7.05 -25.75 2.30
C VAL A 380 -8.04 -25.65 3.47
N VAL A 381 -8.90 -24.62 3.50
CA VAL A 381 -9.98 -24.43 4.50
C VAL A 381 -10.96 -25.59 4.52
N ARG A 382 -11.48 -26.06 3.36
CA ARG A 382 -12.48 -27.16 3.32
C ARG A 382 -11.93 -28.54 3.67
N GLN A 383 -10.59 -28.67 3.71
CA GLN A 383 -9.89 -29.87 4.14
C GLN A 383 -9.46 -29.79 5.61
N ALA A 384 -9.08 -28.61 6.10
CA ALA A 384 -8.81 -28.37 7.53
C ALA A 384 -10.09 -28.40 8.38
N PHE A 385 -11.20 -27.85 7.87
CA PHE A 385 -12.49 -27.70 8.56
C PHE A 385 -13.64 -28.30 7.72
N PRO A 386 -13.97 -29.60 7.89
CA PRO A 386 -15.10 -30.23 7.21
C PRO A 386 -16.45 -29.54 7.48
N ASP A 387 -16.61 -28.94 8.65
CA ASP A 387 -17.76 -28.13 9.05
C ASP A 387 -18.01 -26.93 8.11
N LEU A 388 -16.94 -26.35 7.56
CA LEU A 388 -16.98 -25.19 6.66
C LEU A 388 -16.96 -25.60 5.18
N ARG A 389 -16.92 -26.91 4.88
CA ARG A 389 -16.69 -27.45 3.54
C ARG A 389 -17.72 -27.02 2.52
N GLU A 390 -18.99 -26.96 2.92
CA GLU A 390 -20.07 -26.56 2.02
C GLU A 390 -19.92 -25.11 1.59
N THR A 391 -19.79 -24.17 2.53
CA THR A 391 -19.60 -22.74 2.24
C THR A 391 -18.34 -22.46 1.42
N ALA A 392 -17.21 -23.09 1.78
CA ALA A 392 -15.99 -22.97 1.00
C ALA A 392 -16.14 -23.57 -0.42
N THR A 393 -16.89 -24.66 -0.58
CA THR A 393 -17.16 -25.26 -1.90
C THR A 393 -18.11 -24.39 -2.74
N ARG A 394 -19.18 -23.84 -2.16
CA ARG A 394 -20.06 -22.86 -2.84
C ARG A 394 -19.29 -21.65 -3.38
N MET A 395 -18.25 -21.20 -2.68
CA MET A 395 -17.34 -20.14 -3.17
C MET A 395 -16.41 -20.64 -4.29
N LEU A 396 -15.78 -21.81 -4.11
CA LEU A 396 -14.91 -22.42 -5.12
C LEU A 396 -15.64 -22.68 -6.44
N ASP A 397 -16.90 -23.10 -6.38
CA ASP A 397 -17.75 -23.38 -7.55
C ASP A 397 -18.15 -22.10 -8.31
N GLY A 398 -18.13 -20.95 -7.65
CA GLY A 398 -18.29 -19.64 -8.29
C GLY A 398 -17.09 -19.24 -9.17
N PHE A 399 -15.90 -19.77 -8.92
CA PHE A 399 -14.74 -19.53 -9.78
C PHE A 399 -14.78 -20.39 -11.04
N ASN A 400 -14.47 -19.77 -12.18
CA ASN A 400 -14.16 -20.45 -13.44
C ASN A 400 -12.98 -19.73 -14.13
N PHE A 401 -11.77 -20.27 -13.96
CA PHE A 401 -10.55 -19.66 -14.49
C PHE A 401 -10.46 -19.68 -16.03
N SER A 402 -11.31 -20.44 -16.74
CA SER A 402 -11.42 -20.37 -18.21
C SER A 402 -11.82 -18.97 -18.71
N ARG A 403 -12.39 -18.12 -17.84
CA ARG A 403 -12.71 -16.71 -18.14
C ARG A 403 -11.49 -15.81 -18.38
N PHE A 404 -10.31 -16.25 -17.97
CA PHE A 404 -9.05 -15.53 -18.11
C PHE A 404 -8.07 -16.20 -19.07
N LEU A 405 -8.48 -17.32 -19.68
CA LEU A 405 -7.65 -18.07 -20.63
C LEU A 405 -7.72 -17.43 -22.01
N ASP A 406 -6.58 -16.98 -22.51
CA ASP A 406 -6.43 -16.50 -23.88
C ASP A 406 -6.29 -17.72 -24.83
N PRO A 407 -7.21 -17.92 -25.79
CA PRO A 407 -7.18 -19.08 -26.68
C PRO A 407 -6.09 -19.03 -27.75
N GLU A 408 -5.46 -17.88 -28.02
CA GLU A 408 -4.41 -17.77 -29.05
C GLU A 408 -3.06 -18.31 -28.58
N ASN A 409 -2.78 -18.20 -27.27
CA ASN A 409 -1.53 -18.65 -26.65
C ASN A 409 -1.72 -19.65 -25.51
N ASN A 410 -2.97 -19.94 -25.12
CA ASN A 410 -3.35 -20.84 -24.03
C ASN A 410 -2.68 -20.47 -22.68
N GLN A 411 -2.48 -19.17 -22.42
CA GLN A 411 -1.99 -18.62 -21.16
C GLN A 411 -3.07 -17.77 -20.48
N LEU A 412 -2.93 -17.56 -19.17
CA LEU A 412 -3.87 -16.75 -18.40
C LEU A 412 -3.46 -15.28 -18.48
N VAL A 413 -4.39 -14.39 -18.86
CA VAL A 413 -4.18 -12.93 -18.77
C VAL A 413 -3.95 -12.52 -17.30
N VAL A 414 -3.28 -11.39 -17.09
CA VAL A 414 -2.93 -10.91 -15.73
C VAL A 414 -4.16 -10.55 -14.90
N GLY A 415 -5.22 -10.06 -15.55
CA GLY A 415 -6.50 -9.74 -14.96
C GLY A 415 -7.42 -8.98 -15.91
N MET A 416 -8.60 -8.60 -15.41
CA MET A 416 -9.70 -8.02 -16.20
C MET A 416 -10.33 -6.82 -15.48
N GLU A 417 -10.52 -5.71 -16.18
CA GLU A 417 -11.35 -4.59 -15.73
C GLU A 417 -12.82 -4.84 -16.10
N VAL A 418 -13.72 -4.61 -15.14
CA VAL A 418 -15.14 -5.00 -15.21
C VAL A 418 -16.04 -3.78 -14.95
N PRO A 419 -17.28 -3.74 -15.49
CA PRO A 419 -17.96 -4.76 -16.29
C PRO A 419 -17.56 -4.78 -17.78
N ALA A 420 -16.67 -3.88 -18.22
CA ALA A 420 -16.27 -3.74 -19.63
C ALA A 420 -15.53 -4.95 -20.22
N ARG A 421 -15.03 -5.86 -19.37
CA ARG A 421 -14.18 -7.01 -19.73
C ARG A 421 -12.94 -6.62 -20.52
N ASN A 422 -12.32 -5.50 -20.15
CA ASN A 422 -11.07 -5.05 -20.72
C ASN A 422 -9.92 -5.87 -20.10
N PHE A 423 -9.33 -6.77 -20.88
CA PHE A 423 -8.21 -7.62 -20.44
C PHE A 423 -6.87 -6.87 -20.57
N GLY A 424 -5.95 -7.12 -19.64
CA GLY A 424 -4.59 -6.60 -19.75
C GLY A 424 -3.81 -7.26 -20.90
N MET A 425 -2.93 -6.49 -21.56
CA MET A 425 -2.05 -6.97 -22.65
C MET A 425 -0.95 -7.97 -22.22
N TYR A 426 -1.04 -8.51 -21.01
CA TYR A 426 0.00 -9.27 -20.34
C TYR A 426 -0.58 -10.56 -19.76
N HIS A 427 0.24 -11.61 -19.76
CA HIS A 427 -0.15 -12.96 -19.35
C HIS A 427 0.84 -13.55 -18.34
N TYR A 428 0.35 -14.45 -17.49
CA TYR A 428 1.16 -15.29 -16.62
C TYR A 428 1.86 -16.39 -17.44
N GLY A 429 2.83 -15.97 -18.27
CA GLY A 429 3.43 -16.81 -19.29
C GLY A 429 4.71 -17.55 -18.92
N LEU A 430 5.35 -17.27 -17.77
CA LEU A 430 6.54 -18.02 -17.32
C LEU A 430 6.16 -19.08 -16.28
N LEU A 431 6.65 -20.32 -16.45
CA LEU A 431 6.39 -21.40 -15.50
C LEU A 431 6.92 -21.08 -14.10
N ALA A 432 8.12 -20.51 -13.98
CA ALA A 432 8.77 -20.27 -12.69
C ALA A 432 8.23 -19.01 -11.98
N THR A 433 6.92 -18.91 -11.80
CA THR A 433 6.23 -17.77 -11.16
C THR A 433 5.24 -18.25 -10.10
N GLU A 434 4.82 -17.36 -9.21
CA GLU A 434 3.83 -17.61 -8.17
C GLU A 434 2.47 -18.00 -8.77
N ALA A 435 2.11 -17.40 -9.90
CA ALA A 435 0.93 -17.71 -10.70
C ALA A 435 0.81 -19.19 -11.14
N ARG A 436 1.90 -19.97 -11.17
CA ARG A 436 1.80 -21.42 -11.49
C ARG A 436 0.93 -22.19 -10.50
N ALA A 437 0.79 -21.72 -9.25
CA ALA A 437 -0.08 -22.36 -8.26
C ALA A 437 -1.55 -22.29 -8.68
N MET A 438 -1.97 -21.16 -9.25
CA MET A 438 -3.28 -20.97 -9.88
C MET A 438 -3.44 -21.85 -11.12
N SER A 439 -2.43 -21.95 -12.00
CA SER A 439 -2.46 -22.86 -13.16
C SER A 439 -2.65 -24.32 -12.74
N PHE A 440 -1.93 -24.77 -11.71
CA PHE A 440 -2.07 -26.11 -11.13
C PHE A 440 -3.48 -26.33 -10.55
N TYR A 441 -3.99 -25.38 -9.77
CA TYR A 441 -5.36 -25.41 -9.23
C TYR A 441 -6.43 -25.46 -10.34
N GLY A 442 -6.32 -24.62 -11.37
CA GLY A 442 -7.32 -24.51 -12.44
C GLY A 442 -7.42 -25.77 -13.29
N ILE A 443 -6.27 -26.39 -13.62
CA ILE A 443 -6.22 -27.72 -14.28
C ILE A 443 -6.81 -28.78 -13.35
N GLY A 444 -6.46 -28.76 -12.06
CA GLY A 444 -6.96 -29.69 -11.06
C GLY A 444 -8.47 -29.62 -10.83
N LYS A 445 -9.06 -28.41 -10.89
CA LYS A 445 -10.51 -28.21 -10.83
C LYS A 445 -11.19 -28.67 -12.11
N GLY A 446 -10.57 -28.40 -13.26
CA GLY A 446 -11.11 -28.64 -14.61
C GLY A 446 -11.55 -27.36 -15.33
N ASP A 447 -11.19 -26.19 -14.81
CA ASP A 447 -11.43 -24.89 -15.45
C ASP A 447 -10.50 -24.65 -16.64
N LEU A 448 -9.31 -25.27 -16.59
CA LEU A 448 -8.23 -25.07 -17.56
C LEU A 448 -7.89 -26.40 -18.24
N PRO A 449 -7.61 -26.38 -19.56
CA PRO A 449 -7.14 -27.56 -20.27
C PRO A 449 -5.75 -27.95 -19.75
N ARG A 450 -5.45 -29.25 -19.63
CA ARG A 450 -4.21 -29.73 -18.99
C ARG A 450 -2.96 -29.24 -19.71
N GLU A 451 -3.04 -29.16 -21.03
CA GLU A 451 -2.00 -28.67 -21.93
C GLU A 451 -1.54 -27.24 -21.61
N HIS A 452 -2.36 -26.41 -20.93
CA HIS A 452 -1.98 -25.07 -20.43
C HIS A 452 -0.62 -25.09 -19.71
N TRP A 453 -0.34 -26.14 -18.94
CA TRP A 453 0.93 -26.30 -18.22
C TRP A 453 2.16 -26.38 -19.13
N TRP A 454 2.02 -26.82 -20.39
CA TRP A 454 3.11 -26.90 -21.38
C TRP A 454 3.27 -25.61 -22.19
N TYR A 455 2.21 -24.80 -22.31
CA TYR A 455 2.29 -23.44 -22.89
C TYR A 455 3.01 -22.42 -22.00
N LEU A 456 3.17 -22.70 -20.69
CA LEU A 456 4.00 -21.87 -19.80
C LEU A 456 5.48 -21.96 -20.22
N TYR A 457 6.09 -20.83 -20.57
CA TYR A 457 7.49 -20.78 -21.00
C TYR A 457 8.44 -21.17 -19.86
N ARG A 458 9.35 -22.13 -20.13
CA ARG A 458 10.49 -22.44 -19.23
C ARG A 458 11.61 -21.40 -19.38
N THR A 459 11.75 -20.79 -20.56
CA THR A 459 12.46 -19.51 -20.79
C THR A 459 11.72 -18.71 -21.86
N PRO A 460 11.83 -17.37 -21.91
CA PRO A 460 11.28 -16.60 -23.01
C PRO A 460 11.84 -17.05 -24.38
N PRO A 461 11.08 -16.92 -25.49
CA PRO A 461 11.56 -17.24 -26.84
C PRO A 461 12.86 -16.50 -27.19
N GLU A 462 13.79 -17.14 -27.91
CA GLU A 462 15.08 -16.50 -28.28
C GLU A 462 14.89 -15.21 -29.12
N SER A 463 13.78 -15.08 -29.85
CA SER A 463 13.44 -13.87 -30.60
C SER A 463 13.35 -12.63 -29.70
N TRP A 464 12.98 -12.77 -28.43
CA TRP A 464 12.80 -11.67 -27.48
C TRP A 464 14.16 -11.19 -26.93
N LYS A 465 14.73 -10.16 -27.57
CA LYS A 465 16.10 -9.67 -27.30
C LYS A 465 16.28 -8.86 -26.01
N TRP A 466 15.20 -8.58 -25.26
CA TRP A 466 15.29 -7.88 -23.98
C TRP A 466 15.75 -8.78 -22.82
N GLN A 467 15.75 -10.11 -23.01
CA GLN A 467 15.98 -11.07 -21.94
C GLN A 467 17.46 -11.18 -21.53
N LYS A 468 17.72 -11.46 -20.26
CA LYS A 468 19.07 -11.39 -19.65
C LYS A 468 20.10 -12.36 -20.22
N GLN A 469 19.70 -13.50 -20.76
CA GLN A 469 20.59 -14.52 -21.33
C GLN A 469 19.94 -15.13 -22.57
N LYS A 470 20.71 -15.40 -23.65
CA LYS A 470 20.19 -16.27 -24.73
C LYS A 470 19.83 -17.63 -24.13
N PRO A 471 18.58 -18.11 -24.29
CA PRO A 471 18.13 -19.35 -23.67
C PRO A 471 18.83 -20.56 -24.31
N LYS A 472 18.92 -21.66 -23.55
CA LYS A 472 19.55 -22.92 -23.96
C LYS A 472 18.61 -24.07 -23.65
N GLY A 473 18.57 -25.09 -24.49
CA GLY A 473 17.58 -26.17 -24.40
C GLY A 473 17.29 -26.76 -25.77
N ALA A 474 16.19 -27.49 -25.87
CA ALA A 474 15.64 -28.01 -27.11
C ALA A 474 14.12 -27.82 -27.11
N PHE A 475 13.50 -27.92 -28.28
CA PHE A 475 12.05 -28.14 -28.35
C PHE A 475 11.73 -29.59 -27.97
N VAL A 476 10.64 -29.77 -27.23
CA VAL A 476 10.10 -31.08 -26.85
C VAL A 476 8.59 -31.07 -27.08
N SER A 477 8.02 -32.20 -27.51
CA SER A 477 6.58 -32.36 -27.62
C SER A 477 6.04 -33.11 -26.40
N LYS A 478 4.94 -32.63 -25.83
CA LYS A 478 4.21 -33.29 -24.75
C LYS A 478 2.73 -32.96 -24.81
N GLU A 479 1.88 -33.98 -24.73
CA GLU A 479 0.41 -33.83 -24.72
C GLU A 479 -0.12 -32.97 -25.89
N GLY A 480 0.52 -33.10 -27.06
CA GLY A 480 0.20 -32.33 -28.27
C GLY A 480 0.90 -30.97 -28.38
N VAL A 481 1.44 -30.43 -27.28
CA VAL A 481 2.15 -29.14 -27.26
C VAL A 481 3.63 -29.31 -27.56
N GLU A 482 4.14 -28.63 -28.59
CA GLU A 482 5.57 -28.40 -28.75
C GLU A 482 5.98 -27.14 -27.98
N TYR A 483 6.93 -27.29 -27.03
CA TYR A 483 7.44 -26.16 -26.25
C TYR A 483 8.96 -26.23 -26.09
N PHE A 484 9.59 -25.08 -25.84
CA PHE A 484 11.03 -25.02 -25.61
C PHE A 484 11.34 -25.36 -24.14
N ALA A 485 12.02 -26.49 -23.91
CA ALA A 485 12.53 -26.93 -22.60
C ALA A 485 13.79 -26.13 -22.19
N GLY A 486 13.61 -24.82 -22.09
CA GLY A 486 14.69 -23.86 -21.93
C GLY A 486 15.24 -23.72 -20.52
N TYR A 487 16.50 -23.28 -20.43
CA TYR A 487 17.20 -22.94 -19.20
C TYR A 487 18.26 -21.84 -19.43
N TYR A 488 18.57 -21.12 -18.35
CA TYR A 488 19.69 -20.21 -18.19
C TYR A 488 20.83 -20.88 -17.41
N LYS A 489 22.04 -20.29 -17.37
CA LYS A 489 23.21 -20.89 -16.70
C LYS A 489 24.11 -19.85 -16.01
N LYS A 490 24.13 -19.84 -14.66
CA LYS A 490 25.04 -19.01 -13.84
C LYS A 490 25.89 -19.92 -12.93
N LYS A 491 27.20 -19.62 -12.79
CA LYS A 491 28.17 -20.39 -11.98
C LYS A 491 28.09 -21.92 -12.19
N GLY A 492 28.03 -22.36 -13.45
CA GLY A 492 27.94 -23.78 -13.81
C GLY A 492 26.54 -24.41 -13.69
N LYS A 493 25.70 -23.94 -12.76
CA LYS A 493 24.34 -24.44 -12.49
C LYS A 493 23.36 -24.04 -13.62
N LYS A 494 22.51 -24.96 -14.07
CA LYS A 494 21.37 -24.70 -15.00
C LYS A 494 20.13 -24.29 -14.17
N PHE A 495 19.29 -23.37 -14.64
CA PHE A 495 18.03 -23.00 -13.98
C PHE A 495 16.96 -22.51 -14.97
N VAL A 496 15.69 -22.63 -14.59
CA VAL A 496 14.49 -22.10 -15.27
C VAL A 496 14.17 -20.74 -14.61
N PRO A 497 14.33 -19.60 -15.30
CA PRO A 497 14.23 -18.27 -14.70
C PRO A 497 12.78 -17.83 -14.39
N PRO A 498 12.53 -17.19 -13.23
CA PRO A 498 11.36 -16.33 -13.00
C PRO A 498 11.43 -15.04 -13.85
N TRP A 499 10.46 -14.11 -13.77
CA TRP A 499 10.53 -12.83 -14.48
C TRP A 499 11.61 -11.92 -13.87
N GLY A 500 11.49 -11.68 -12.57
CA GLY A 500 12.26 -10.71 -11.81
C GLY A 500 13.60 -11.22 -11.31
N GLY A 501 13.71 -12.52 -11.04
CA GLY A 501 14.84 -13.07 -10.29
C GLY A 501 14.66 -12.94 -8.79
N SER A 502 13.41 -12.74 -8.33
CA SER A 502 13.05 -12.90 -6.93
C SER A 502 12.88 -14.38 -6.58
N LEU A 503 13.05 -14.70 -5.30
CA LEU A 503 12.67 -15.99 -4.76
C LEU A 503 11.18 -16.09 -4.38
N PHE A 504 10.46 -14.98 -4.20
CA PHE A 504 9.01 -15.00 -4.04
C PHE A 504 8.32 -15.72 -5.21
N GLU A 505 8.68 -15.33 -6.44
CA GLU A 505 8.19 -15.91 -7.70
C GLU A 505 8.36 -17.44 -7.76
N VAL A 506 9.44 -17.99 -7.19
CA VAL A 506 9.69 -19.44 -7.22
C VAL A 506 9.36 -20.20 -5.94
N LEU A 507 9.22 -19.53 -4.80
CA LEU A 507 9.00 -20.20 -3.51
C LEU A 507 7.59 -20.02 -2.93
N MET A 508 6.83 -18.97 -3.27
CA MET A 508 5.46 -18.81 -2.76
C MET A 508 4.56 -20.04 -3.08
N PRO A 509 4.62 -20.66 -4.27
CA PRO A 509 3.88 -21.90 -4.54
C PRO A 509 4.23 -23.08 -3.63
N THR A 510 5.44 -23.14 -3.07
CA THR A 510 5.84 -24.22 -2.14
C THR A 510 5.10 -24.16 -0.79
N LEU A 511 4.35 -23.09 -0.50
CA LEU A 511 3.43 -23.06 0.64
C LEU A 511 2.30 -24.10 0.54
N VAL A 512 1.94 -24.52 -0.68
CA VAL A 512 0.86 -25.50 -0.93
C VAL A 512 1.25 -26.63 -1.89
N LEU A 513 2.21 -26.43 -2.79
CA LEU A 513 2.65 -27.44 -3.75
C LEU A 513 3.88 -28.20 -3.22
N ARG A 514 3.83 -29.53 -3.23
CA ARG A 514 4.91 -30.43 -2.75
C ARG A 514 6.07 -30.57 -3.75
N GLU A 515 6.51 -29.47 -4.35
CA GLU A 515 7.47 -29.46 -5.48
C GLU A 515 8.83 -30.09 -5.14
N ARG A 516 9.29 -29.93 -3.88
CA ARG A 516 10.50 -30.57 -3.34
C ARG A 516 10.49 -32.09 -3.46
N GLU A 517 9.34 -32.70 -3.20
CA GLU A 517 9.16 -34.16 -3.10
C GLU A 517 8.64 -34.77 -4.40
N MET A 518 7.72 -34.08 -5.07
CA MET A 518 7.06 -34.56 -6.29
C MET A 518 7.84 -34.18 -7.55
N ALA A 519 8.55 -33.05 -7.56
CA ALA A 519 9.35 -32.57 -8.69
C ALA A 519 10.87 -32.44 -8.36
N PRO A 520 11.55 -33.44 -7.76
CA PRO A 520 12.96 -33.36 -7.36
C PRO A 520 13.95 -33.29 -8.53
N ARG A 521 13.46 -33.42 -9.77
CA ARG A 521 14.21 -33.21 -11.02
C ARG A 521 13.62 -32.07 -11.88
N GLY A 522 12.60 -31.40 -11.40
CA GLY A 522 11.88 -30.30 -12.04
C GLY A 522 11.91 -29.07 -11.13
N LEU A 523 10.72 -28.58 -10.74
CA LEU A 523 10.56 -27.38 -9.92
C LEU A 523 11.35 -27.45 -8.60
N GLY A 524 11.31 -28.56 -7.85
CA GLY A 524 12.09 -28.70 -6.60
C GLY A 524 13.61 -28.53 -6.79
N LEU A 525 14.17 -29.06 -7.90
CA LEU A 525 15.56 -28.85 -8.27
C LEU A 525 15.84 -27.39 -8.65
N ASN A 526 14.91 -26.75 -9.37
CA ASN A 526 15.05 -25.37 -9.81
C ASN A 526 15.01 -24.40 -8.63
N ASN A 527 14.01 -24.53 -7.76
CA ASN A 527 13.82 -23.71 -6.57
C ASN A 527 15.09 -23.73 -5.72
N ARG A 528 15.59 -24.92 -5.36
CA ARG A 528 16.85 -25.08 -4.62
C ARG A 528 18.08 -24.51 -5.33
N THR A 529 18.13 -24.60 -6.65
CA THR A 529 19.22 -24.04 -7.46
C THR A 529 19.20 -22.52 -7.46
N LEU A 530 18.01 -21.91 -7.61
CA LEU A 530 17.80 -20.47 -7.52
C LEU A 530 18.08 -19.96 -6.10
N THR A 531 17.57 -20.59 -5.04
CA THR A 531 17.87 -20.20 -3.66
C THR A 531 19.37 -20.17 -3.38
N ALA A 532 20.10 -21.20 -3.82
CA ALA A 532 21.56 -21.23 -3.70
C ALA A 532 22.22 -20.10 -4.48
N LEU A 533 21.86 -19.88 -5.74
CA LEU A 533 22.42 -18.79 -6.57
C LEU A 533 22.10 -17.40 -6.01
N HIS A 534 20.95 -17.23 -5.37
CA HIS A 534 20.49 -15.98 -4.75
C HIS A 534 21.29 -15.64 -3.49
N ARG A 535 21.43 -16.62 -2.59
CA ARG A 535 22.32 -16.57 -1.42
C ARG A 535 23.76 -16.26 -1.85
N ASP A 536 24.26 -16.99 -2.85
CA ASP A 536 25.60 -16.80 -3.41
C ASP A 536 25.79 -15.41 -4.05
N TYR A 537 24.73 -14.79 -4.58
CA TYR A 537 24.76 -13.42 -5.11
C TYR A 537 24.88 -12.40 -3.97
N ALA A 538 23.93 -12.40 -3.04
CA ALA A 538 23.90 -11.42 -1.96
C ALA A 538 25.13 -11.51 -1.06
N LEU A 539 25.49 -12.71 -0.56
CA LEU A 539 26.58 -12.88 0.39
C LEU A 539 27.97 -12.85 -0.27
N LEU A 540 28.14 -13.44 -1.47
CA LEU A 540 29.46 -13.62 -2.07
C LEU A 540 29.79 -12.62 -3.20
N GLU A 541 28.82 -12.22 -4.03
CA GLU A 541 29.02 -11.22 -5.10
C GLU A 541 28.83 -9.79 -4.55
N LYS A 542 27.78 -9.53 -3.76
CA LYS A 542 27.44 -8.20 -3.23
C LYS A 542 27.99 -7.87 -1.85
N LYS A 543 28.45 -8.89 -1.10
CA LYS A 543 28.91 -8.77 0.30
C LYS A 543 27.86 -8.16 1.25
N TYR A 544 26.57 -8.33 0.94
CA TYR A 544 25.50 -7.99 1.86
C TYR A 544 25.56 -8.91 3.10
N PRO A 545 25.23 -8.44 4.31
CA PRO A 545 25.38 -9.21 5.54
C PRO A 545 24.39 -10.38 5.65
N VAL A 546 23.20 -10.20 5.05
CA VAL A 546 22.08 -11.12 4.91
C VAL A 546 21.68 -11.23 3.44
N TRP A 547 20.82 -12.19 3.12
CA TRP A 547 20.20 -12.36 1.79
C TRP A 547 18.66 -12.35 1.87
N GLY A 548 18.01 -12.20 0.71
CA GLY A 548 16.56 -11.99 0.60
C GLY A 548 16.25 -10.73 -0.21
N ILE A 549 16.35 -10.83 -1.54
CA ILE A 549 16.08 -9.70 -2.47
C ILE A 549 14.82 -10.10 -3.23
N SER A 550 13.71 -9.44 -2.94
CA SER A 550 12.37 -9.81 -3.38
C SER A 550 11.47 -8.57 -3.30
N PRO A 551 10.32 -8.52 -4.00
CA PRO A 551 9.40 -7.43 -3.81
C PRO A 551 9.01 -7.25 -2.35
N CYS A 552 8.94 -5.99 -1.92
CA CYS A 552 8.74 -5.53 -0.55
C CYS A 552 8.36 -4.05 -0.55
N ALA A 553 8.05 -3.49 0.61
CA ALA A 553 7.89 -2.06 0.82
C ALA A 553 9.18 -1.27 0.51
N ASP A 554 9.01 -0.01 0.09
CA ASP A 554 10.11 0.95 0.04
C ASP A 554 10.60 1.34 1.44
N THR A 555 11.86 1.81 1.51
CA THR A 555 12.54 2.19 2.76
C THR A 555 12.57 3.70 3.03
N SER A 556 11.94 4.55 2.21
CA SER A 556 11.87 5.99 2.49
C SER A 556 10.92 6.38 3.62
N GLY A 557 9.96 5.52 3.99
CA GLY A 557 8.99 5.76 5.06
C GLY A 557 7.98 6.89 4.83
N ARG A 558 8.03 7.60 3.68
CA ARG A 558 7.20 8.79 3.42
C ARG A 558 5.79 8.44 2.92
N THR A 559 5.69 7.45 2.05
CA THR A 559 4.44 6.98 1.41
C THR A 559 4.40 5.46 1.45
N TRP A 560 3.24 4.87 1.19
CA TRP A 560 3.17 3.46 0.82
C TRP A 560 3.67 3.30 -0.62
N GLN A 561 4.63 2.41 -0.83
CA GLN A 561 5.08 1.99 -2.15
C GLN A 561 5.63 0.57 -2.05
N TYR A 562 5.18 -0.30 -2.94
CA TYR A 562 5.76 -1.63 -3.17
C TYR A 562 6.83 -1.54 -4.27
N LEU A 563 7.95 -2.25 -4.12
CA LEU A 563 9.09 -2.24 -5.03
C LEU A 563 9.22 -3.60 -5.73
N GLU A 564 9.34 -3.65 -7.05
CA GLU A 564 9.81 -4.84 -7.75
C GLU A 564 11.33 -4.99 -7.59
N LEU A 565 11.79 -6.02 -6.85
CA LEU A 565 13.21 -6.31 -6.59
C LEU A 565 13.53 -7.79 -6.81
N GLY A 566 14.78 -8.08 -7.19
CA GLY A 566 15.26 -9.45 -7.41
C GLY A 566 16.76 -9.48 -7.71
N VAL A 567 17.32 -10.65 -8.01
CA VAL A 567 18.68 -10.79 -8.53
C VAL A 567 18.64 -10.66 -10.06
N PRO A 568 19.21 -9.60 -10.65
CA PRO A 568 19.01 -9.28 -12.07
C PRO A 568 19.34 -10.43 -13.02
N ASP A 569 20.41 -11.20 -12.75
CA ASP A 569 20.90 -12.25 -13.66
C ASP A 569 20.12 -13.58 -13.55
N LEU A 570 19.25 -13.72 -12.55
CA LEU A 570 18.42 -14.90 -12.32
C LEU A 570 17.01 -14.73 -12.91
N GLY A 571 16.58 -13.50 -13.16
CA GLY A 571 15.33 -13.22 -13.86
C GLY A 571 15.48 -13.28 -15.38
N ALA A 572 14.38 -13.61 -16.06
CA ALA A 572 14.24 -13.48 -17.50
C ALA A 572 14.37 -12.01 -17.93
N LYS A 573 13.60 -11.13 -17.27
CA LYS A 573 13.61 -9.66 -17.41
C LYS A 573 14.62 -9.06 -16.43
N GLY A 574 14.65 -9.56 -15.20
CA GLY A 574 15.59 -9.19 -14.14
C GLY A 574 15.29 -7.84 -13.50
N TYR A 575 14.65 -7.87 -12.33
CA TYR A 575 14.37 -6.73 -11.46
C TYR A 575 15.66 -6.14 -10.86
N PRO A 576 15.65 -4.87 -10.43
CA PRO A 576 16.84 -4.20 -9.88
C PRO A 576 17.17 -4.65 -8.45
N ASP A 577 18.44 -4.98 -8.21
CA ASP A 577 19.01 -4.98 -6.86
C ASP A 577 19.28 -3.52 -6.43
N ARG A 578 18.37 -2.97 -5.61
CA ARG A 578 18.55 -1.63 -5.00
C ARG A 578 19.40 -1.66 -3.73
N GLY A 579 19.69 -2.82 -3.14
CA GLY A 579 20.20 -2.96 -1.78
C GLY A 579 19.11 -2.85 -0.70
N VAL A 580 17.85 -2.96 -1.10
CA VAL A 580 16.72 -3.21 -0.18
C VAL A 580 16.46 -4.71 -0.19
N LEU A 581 16.37 -5.30 0.99
CA LEU A 581 16.18 -6.72 1.25
C LEU A 581 15.01 -6.92 2.23
N THR A 582 14.36 -8.08 2.18
CA THR A 582 13.20 -8.45 3.02
C THR A 582 13.38 -9.83 3.68
N PRO A 583 13.02 -10.02 4.97
CA PRO A 583 13.18 -11.29 5.66
C PRO A 583 12.32 -12.45 5.12
N HIS A 584 11.12 -12.21 4.56
CA HIS A 584 10.14 -13.27 4.25
C HIS A 584 10.71 -14.38 3.34
N VAL A 585 11.60 -14.00 2.42
CA VAL A 585 12.32 -14.88 1.50
C VAL A 585 13.11 -15.96 2.25
N SER A 586 13.67 -15.62 3.40
CA SER A 586 14.43 -16.53 4.25
C SER A 586 13.53 -17.63 4.80
N PHE A 587 12.28 -17.31 5.16
CA PHE A 587 11.30 -18.27 5.65
C PHE A 587 10.77 -19.15 4.52
N LEU A 588 10.43 -18.57 3.36
CA LEU A 588 10.09 -19.35 2.16
C LEU A 588 11.20 -20.36 1.77
N ALA A 589 12.47 -20.00 1.99
CA ALA A 589 13.62 -20.87 1.74
C ALA A 589 13.82 -22.02 2.74
N LEU A 590 12.98 -22.14 3.78
CA LEU A 590 12.95 -23.30 4.67
C LEU A 590 12.61 -24.60 3.93
N ASP A 591 11.87 -24.52 2.80
CA ASP A 591 11.62 -25.69 1.95
C ASP A 591 12.89 -26.19 1.23
N THR A 592 13.74 -25.27 0.75
CA THR A 592 14.82 -25.60 -0.20
C THR A 592 16.22 -25.68 0.39
N LEU A 593 16.55 -24.82 1.35
CA LEU A 593 17.85 -24.72 2.03
C LEU A 593 17.66 -24.35 3.52
N PRO A 594 16.98 -25.18 4.33
CA PRO A 594 16.56 -24.82 5.69
C PRO A 594 17.68 -24.33 6.61
N GLN A 595 18.87 -24.93 6.53
CA GLN A 595 20.01 -24.53 7.37
C GLN A 595 20.57 -23.16 6.96
N ASP A 596 20.67 -22.86 5.66
CA ASP A 596 21.05 -21.52 5.17
C ASP A 596 19.98 -20.47 5.51
N ALA A 597 18.71 -20.84 5.43
CA ALA A 597 17.56 -20.02 5.78
C ALA A 597 17.58 -19.64 7.27
N ILE A 598 17.69 -20.62 8.17
CA ILE A 598 17.75 -20.40 9.63
C ILE A 598 18.94 -19.52 10.01
N LEU A 599 20.14 -19.80 9.47
CA LEU A 599 21.32 -18.96 9.71
C LEU A 599 21.14 -17.51 9.23
N ASN A 600 20.36 -17.28 8.18
CA ASN A 600 20.02 -15.95 7.71
C ASN A 600 18.96 -15.27 8.59
N ILE A 601 17.91 -15.99 9.01
CA ILE A 601 16.88 -15.49 9.94
C ILE A 601 17.51 -15.09 11.28
N ARG A 602 18.47 -15.87 11.79
CA ARG A 602 19.25 -15.53 12.99
C ARG A 602 20.06 -14.25 12.81
N LYS A 603 20.74 -14.06 11.67
CA LYS A 603 21.44 -12.81 11.32
C LYS A 603 20.52 -11.61 11.11
N TRP A 604 19.29 -11.81 10.67
CA TRP A 604 18.35 -10.69 10.51
C TRP A 604 18.06 -9.99 11.86
N LEU A 605 18.20 -10.67 12.99
CA LEU A 605 18.08 -10.09 14.34
C LEU A 605 19.22 -9.13 14.72
N ASP A 606 20.30 -9.04 13.93
CA ASP A 606 21.37 -8.07 14.14
C ASP A 606 20.93 -6.64 13.76
N PHE A 607 19.82 -6.49 13.03
CA PHE A 607 19.26 -5.22 12.56
C PHE A 607 18.02 -4.80 13.37
N PRO A 608 17.61 -3.52 13.34
CA PRO A 608 16.36 -3.04 13.98
C PRO A 608 15.11 -3.40 13.15
N ILE A 609 15.00 -4.67 12.72
CA ILE A 609 13.97 -5.19 11.80
C ILE A 609 12.97 -6.13 12.48
N TYR A 610 12.81 -6.03 13.80
CA TYR A 610 11.90 -6.89 14.55
C TYR A 610 11.16 -6.06 15.61
N GLY A 611 9.84 -6.15 15.59
CA GLY A 611 8.93 -5.48 16.50
C GLY A 611 7.96 -6.45 17.16
N GLU A 612 6.91 -5.90 17.78
CA GLU A 612 5.96 -6.67 18.58
C GLU A 612 5.31 -7.84 17.80
N TYR A 613 5.09 -7.67 16.49
CA TYR A 613 4.47 -8.68 15.61
C TYR A 613 5.49 -9.44 14.75
N GLY A 614 6.74 -9.55 15.19
CA GLY A 614 7.78 -10.28 14.46
C GLY A 614 8.62 -9.40 13.53
N PHE A 615 9.06 -9.96 12.41
CA PHE A 615 9.92 -9.24 11.46
C PHE A 615 9.16 -8.14 10.71
N TYR A 616 9.72 -6.93 10.68
CA TYR A 616 9.33 -5.92 9.70
C TYR A 616 9.79 -6.33 8.29
N ASP A 617 9.14 -5.77 7.29
CA ASP A 617 9.33 -6.15 5.89
C ASP A 617 10.69 -5.73 5.31
N ALA A 618 11.08 -4.45 5.32
CA ALA A 618 12.19 -3.99 4.47
C ALA A 618 13.37 -3.34 5.23
N LEU A 619 14.60 -3.77 4.89
CA LEU A 619 15.87 -3.13 5.28
C LEU A 619 16.66 -2.70 4.04
N ASN A 620 17.15 -1.47 4.04
CA ASN A 620 18.17 -1.00 3.11
C ASN A 620 19.57 -1.26 3.68
N VAL A 621 20.24 -2.34 3.25
CA VAL A 621 21.56 -2.74 3.77
C VAL A 621 22.69 -1.77 3.40
N LYS A 622 22.44 -0.76 2.56
CA LYS A 622 23.41 0.29 2.20
C LYS A 622 23.31 1.53 3.08
N THR A 623 22.15 1.77 3.71
CA THR A 623 21.90 2.95 4.57
C THR A 623 21.59 2.59 6.03
N GLY A 624 21.31 1.31 6.32
CA GLY A 624 20.84 0.85 7.63
C GLY A 624 19.36 1.16 7.91
N ILE A 625 18.64 1.80 6.99
CA ILE A 625 17.26 2.23 7.19
C ILE A 625 16.32 1.03 7.06
N VAL A 626 15.53 0.79 8.11
CA VAL A 626 14.40 -0.16 8.11
C VAL A 626 13.11 0.63 7.88
N ASN A 627 12.19 0.08 7.08
CA ASN A 627 10.79 0.51 7.12
C ASN A 627 10.06 -0.32 8.20
N PRO A 628 9.58 0.30 9.31
CA PRO A 628 8.92 -0.40 10.41
C PRO A 628 7.47 -0.77 10.06
N GLN A 629 7.31 -1.53 8.98
CA GLN A 629 6.06 -1.91 8.33
C GLN A 629 5.91 -3.44 8.26
N TYR A 630 4.67 -3.90 8.44
CA TYR A 630 4.23 -5.28 8.24
C TYR A 630 3.26 -5.31 7.05
N LEU A 631 3.40 -6.31 6.17
CA LEU A 631 2.45 -6.61 5.08
C LEU A 631 1.71 -7.92 5.38
N SER A 632 0.41 -7.98 5.11
CA SER A 632 -0.39 -9.21 5.26
C SER A 632 0.13 -10.37 4.43
N LEU A 633 0.53 -10.08 3.19
CA LEU A 633 1.19 -11.03 2.29
C LEU A 633 2.40 -11.68 2.97
N ASP A 634 3.34 -10.86 3.44
CA ASP A 634 4.65 -11.30 3.92
C ASP A 634 4.58 -11.99 5.29
N GLN A 635 3.79 -11.45 6.22
CA GLN A 635 3.55 -12.11 7.51
C GLN A 635 2.86 -13.47 7.32
N GLY A 636 1.95 -13.57 6.33
CA GLY A 636 1.30 -14.82 5.96
C GLY A 636 2.28 -15.85 5.44
N MET A 637 3.15 -15.46 4.51
CA MET A 637 4.22 -16.32 3.98
C MET A 637 5.20 -16.77 5.06
N ILE A 638 5.57 -15.89 6.00
CA ILE A 638 6.45 -16.23 7.14
C ILE A 638 5.81 -17.33 7.99
N LEU A 639 4.58 -17.11 8.47
CA LEU A 639 3.88 -18.05 9.36
C LEU A 639 3.56 -19.38 8.67
N ALA A 640 3.11 -19.33 7.40
CA ALA A 640 2.84 -20.51 6.58
C ALA A 640 4.10 -21.34 6.30
N ALA A 641 5.24 -20.70 6.03
CA ALA A 641 6.50 -21.40 5.79
C ALA A 641 7.07 -22.02 7.08
N ILE A 642 6.99 -21.32 8.22
CA ILE A 642 7.37 -21.89 9.53
C ILE A 642 6.49 -23.09 9.86
N CYS A 643 5.18 -23.00 9.66
CA CYS A 643 4.25 -24.11 9.86
C CYS A 643 4.63 -25.31 9.00
N ASN A 644 4.78 -25.13 7.68
CA ASN A 644 5.21 -26.20 6.79
C ASN A 644 6.57 -26.79 7.16
N TYR A 645 7.52 -26.01 7.68
CA TYR A 645 8.80 -26.54 8.14
C TYR A 645 8.68 -27.37 9.42
N LEU A 646 7.96 -26.87 10.43
CA LEU A 646 7.84 -27.52 11.75
C LEU A 646 6.78 -28.63 11.82
N ARG A 647 5.86 -28.70 10.84
CA ARG A 647 4.74 -29.65 10.77
C ARG A 647 4.76 -30.54 9.53
N ASP A 648 5.92 -30.66 8.88
CA ASP A 648 6.15 -31.53 7.71
C ASP A 648 5.13 -31.25 6.59
N GLY A 649 5.09 -30.01 6.09
CA GLY A 649 4.23 -29.60 4.98
C GLY A 649 2.73 -29.60 5.29
N ALA A 650 2.28 -29.18 6.47
CA ALA A 650 0.88 -29.24 6.88
C ALA A 650 -0.11 -28.58 5.89
N LEU A 651 0.18 -27.37 5.40
CA LEU A 651 -0.68 -26.69 4.40
C LEU A 651 -0.63 -27.40 3.05
N GLN A 652 0.55 -27.90 2.66
CA GLN A 652 0.72 -28.72 1.46
C GLN A 652 -0.09 -30.03 1.54
N LYS A 653 -0.09 -30.70 2.70
CA LYS A 653 -0.86 -31.92 2.98
C LYS A 653 -2.36 -31.65 2.91
N TYR A 654 -2.85 -30.54 3.45
CA TYR A 654 -4.25 -30.15 3.30
C TYR A 654 -4.61 -29.93 1.82
N PHE A 655 -3.82 -29.15 1.06
CA PHE A 655 -4.08 -28.91 -0.36
C PHE A 655 -4.06 -30.21 -1.18
N HIS A 656 -2.97 -30.99 -1.09
CA HIS A 656 -2.81 -32.28 -1.78
C HIS A 656 -3.77 -33.39 -1.29
N SER A 657 -4.47 -33.22 -0.17
CA SER A 657 -5.53 -34.15 0.23
C SER A 657 -6.80 -34.01 -0.62
N ASP A 658 -7.01 -32.87 -1.26
CA ASP A 658 -8.22 -32.55 -2.03
C ASP A 658 -8.23 -33.20 -3.43
N PRO A 659 -9.39 -33.63 -3.95
CA PRO A 659 -9.52 -34.12 -5.33
C PRO A 659 -9.05 -33.14 -6.41
N ILE A 660 -9.11 -31.82 -6.18
CA ILE A 660 -8.60 -30.80 -7.11
C ILE A 660 -7.09 -30.97 -7.29
N ALA A 661 -6.31 -30.92 -6.21
CA ALA A 661 -4.86 -31.02 -6.29
C ALA A 661 -4.42 -32.37 -6.86
N LYS A 662 -5.04 -33.48 -6.42
CA LYS A 662 -4.74 -34.85 -6.87
C LYS A 662 -4.85 -35.05 -8.39
N LYS A 663 -5.81 -34.39 -9.06
CA LYS A 663 -5.94 -34.45 -10.52
C LYS A 663 -4.76 -33.79 -11.25
N ALA A 664 -4.14 -32.78 -10.64
CA ALA A 664 -3.02 -32.03 -11.21
C ALA A 664 -1.64 -32.57 -10.78
N GLU A 665 -1.55 -33.37 -9.71
CA GLU A 665 -0.29 -33.88 -9.13
C GLU A 665 0.71 -34.43 -10.15
N THR A 666 0.25 -35.13 -11.19
CA THR A 666 1.18 -35.75 -12.15
C THR A 666 1.97 -34.72 -12.96
N LEU A 667 1.45 -33.49 -13.16
CA LEU A 667 2.18 -32.37 -13.76
C LEU A 667 3.54 -32.14 -13.09
N LEU A 668 3.59 -32.19 -11.75
CA LEU A 668 4.82 -32.03 -10.98
C LEU A 668 5.78 -33.21 -11.18
N THR A 669 5.25 -34.44 -11.17
CA THR A 669 6.06 -35.67 -11.27
C THR A 669 6.66 -35.89 -12.65
N GLU A 670 5.97 -35.42 -13.68
CA GLU A 670 6.39 -35.53 -15.08
C GLU A 670 7.22 -34.32 -15.55
N GLU A 671 7.27 -33.22 -14.77
CA GLU A 671 8.16 -32.10 -15.03
C GLU A 671 9.60 -32.49 -14.68
N THR A 672 10.45 -32.66 -15.70
CA THR A 672 11.88 -32.90 -15.49
C THR A 672 12.72 -31.96 -16.32
N PHE A 673 13.39 -31.02 -15.66
CA PHE A 673 14.25 -30.04 -16.31
C PHE A 673 15.62 -30.62 -16.66
N PHE A 674 16.31 -29.93 -17.57
CA PHE A 674 17.74 -30.07 -17.83
C PHE A 674 18.26 -31.41 -18.36
N LYS A 675 17.40 -32.42 -18.55
CA LYS A 675 17.69 -33.57 -19.40
C LYS A 675 18.09 -33.08 -20.79
N ASN A 676 18.94 -33.87 -21.44
CA ASN A 676 19.23 -33.78 -22.87
C ASN A 676 18.40 -34.85 -23.59
#